data_AF-A0A7X7Y3T0-F1
#
_entry.id   AF-A0A7X7Y3T0-F1
#
_cell.length_a   1.000
_cell.length_b   1.000
_cell.length_c   1.000
_cell.angle_alpha   90.00
_cell.angle_beta   90.00
_cell.angle_gamma   90.00
#
_symmetry.space_group_name_H-M   'P 1'
#
loop_
_entity.id
_entity.type
_entity.pdbx_description
1 polymer ?
#
loop_
_entity_poly.entity_id
_entity_poly.type
_entity_poly.pdbx_seq_one_letter_code
_entity_poly.pdbx_strand_id
1 'polypeptide(L)'
;MIEGMIQIGQALPSQEGSLANLIQEMSPTKNKKQLNVLKINFDLENDKLVIEVNEEVDSTTAEKYNFIGSTGARSLQWYVTSKVINYHVTETIFILSKHDLGGELNKKVKAVLENFYYLMDNSLSDKYKYALDIEKYGISNMKMSDIYAQAKKDNSKPGDIGKAIISTISKEIENYLKENYDMKLNDFGLFTLLIDGESIAQNEAYISEVIKSKEPKIKSSKKDKGSCSICGSKEQVSMDMTSTKIKVYTTNQIIFASKLDRNNYYRNMQMCKSCMSKYLAGETYVRNKLQSRLSTFDVYIIPQFVYGEPLSESELDFVSSKIVNSFNTVKSFSGIQRMREDITNILDYKNIGGYFLLNFMFYKTSQAATKILAFIKDINPSIFERIAEASIKSSDDIREIFDFKLNTYVDLQTVYFMNPVRLSKGNPTQYRSVLQTYDSLLTGKKLNSKNVIKNICECVKIIWFDKVSYNIEPEDNRLEFFTIRANMYIKFLEYMNCLKGGEGLAIEDLRVNDNLKSFISKMNYSEEQTAMFLLGTLIGEIGNVQYKKNEGNKPILNKLNFNGIDKSKFIRLTKDVFNKLNQEKIRTFNEVTFFEMKRLMDKNIETWSLNKEENLFYILSGYSFATTLPMLKGDKNE
;
A
#
# COMPACT_ATOMS: atom_id res chain seq x y z
N MET A 1 -8.43 -7.12 -14.48
CA MET A 1 -8.93 -6.00 -13.62
C MET A 1 -10.39 -5.73 -13.88
N ILE A 2 -10.77 -5.10 -15.00
CA ILE A 2 -12.18 -4.74 -15.27
C ILE A 2 -13.06 -6.00 -15.28
N GLU A 3 -12.59 -7.06 -15.95
CA GLU A 3 -13.27 -8.35 -15.96
C GLU A 3 -13.47 -8.93 -14.56
N GLY A 4 -12.42 -9.00 -13.73
CA GLY A 4 -12.55 -9.41 -12.32
C GLY A 4 -13.54 -8.56 -11.53
N MET A 5 -13.58 -7.23 -11.73
CA MET A 5 -14.59 -6.36 -11.11
C MET A 5 -16.02 -6.71 -11.56
N ILE A 6 -16.21 -6.97 -12.86
CA ILE A 6 -17.52 -7.37 -13.41
C ILE A 6 -17.96 -8.72 -12.84
N GLN A 7 -17.05 -9.70 -12.77
CA GLN A 7 -17.33 -11.03 -12.21
C GLN A 7 -17.74 -10.94 -10.73
N ILE A 8 -16.99 -10.18 -9.93
CA ILE A 8 -17.32 -9.90 -8.53
C ILE A 8 -18.71 -9.25 -8.43
N GLY A 9 -18.97 -8.21 -9.22
CA GLY A 9 -20.27 -7.54 -9.22
C GLY A 9 -21.43 -8.40 -9.71
N GLN A 10 -21.16 -9.45 -10.50
CA GLN A 10 -22.17 -10.41 -10.94
C GLN A 10 -22.51 -11.44 -9.86
N ALA A 11 -21.58 -11.73 -8.95
CA ALA A 11 -21.78 -12.65 -7.82
C ALA A 11 -22.65 -12.07 -6.69
N LEU A 12 -22.75 -10.73 -6.63
CA LEU A 12 -23.50 -10.04 -5.57
C LEU A 12 -25.01 -10.12 -5.84
N PRO A 13 -25.83 -10.60 -4.88
CA PRO A 13 -27.22 -11.04 -5.09
C PRO A 13 -28.23 -9.91 -5.29
N SER A 14 -27.82 -8.66 -5.17
CA SER A 14 -28.77 -7.55 -5.19
C SER A 14 -28.99 -7.01 -6.60
N GLN A 15 -30.27 -6.82 -6.93
CA GLN A 15 -30.78 -6.38 -8.23
C GLN A 15 -29.96 -5.22 -8.79
N GLU A 16 -29.82 -5.15 -10.13
CA GLU A 16 -29.14 -4.04 -10.80
C GLU A 16 -29.63 -2.70 -10.24
N GLY A 17 -28.73 -1.94 -9.61
CA GLY A 17 -29.06 -0.66 -9.00
C GLY A 17 -29.35 -0.70 -7.50
N SER A 18 -29.12 -1.80 -6.77
CA SER A 18 -29.19 -1.77 -5.30
C SER A 18 -28.14 -0.84 -4.68
N LEU A 19 -28.58 0.01 -3.75
CA LEU A 19 -27.70 0.91 -3.00
C LEU A 19 -26.71 0.15 -2.11
N ALA A 20 -27.08 -1.04 -1.63
CA ALA A 20 -26.26 -1.88 -0.76
C ALA A 20 -24.86 -2.17 -1.36
N ASN A 21 -24.80 -2.41 -2.67
CA ASN A 21 -23.55 -2.69 -3.39
C ASN A 21 -22.60 -1.48 -3.49
N LEU A 22 -23.06 -0.29 -3.12
CA LEU A 22 -22.29 0.95 -3.19
C LEU A 22 -21.84 1.43 -1.80
N ILE A 23 -22.30 0.75 -0.73
CA ILE A 23 -21.98 1.07 0.65
C ILE A 23 -20.49 0.82 0.89
N GLN A 24 -19.84 1.81 1.48
CA GLN A 24 -18.44 1.75 1.84
C GLN A 24 -18.30 1.43 3.30
N GLU A 25 -17.46 0.44 3.58
CA GLU A 25 -17.13 0.11 4.95
C GLU A 25 -16.44 1.28 5.66
N MET A 26 -16.65 1.33 6.97
CA MET A 26 -16.08 2.32 7.85
C MET A 26 -15.40 1.63 9.01
N SER A 27 -14.26 2.16 9.43
CA SER A 27 -13.57 1.68 10.62
C SER A 27 -14.27 2.22 11.88
N PRO A 28 -14.64 1.36 12.84
CA PRO A 28 -15.18 1.78 14.14
C PRO A 28 -14.23 2.66 14.95
N THR A 29 -12.92 2.49 14.74
CA THR A 29 -11.88 3.16 15.52
C THR A 29 -10.90 3.93 14.64
N LYS A 30 -10.32 4.98 15.22
CA LYS A 30 -9.19 5.73 14.65
C LYS A 30 -8.17 5.96 15.76
N ASN A 31 -6.90 5.60 15.52
CA ASN A 31 -5.83 5.69 16.52
C ASN A 31 -6.19 5.02 17.86
N LYS A 32 -6.86 3.85 17.82
CA LYS A 32 -7.37 3.10 18.97
C LYS A 32 -8.49 3.80 19.78
N LYS A 33 -9.00 4.95 19.34
CA LYS A 33 -10.17 5.62 19.91
C LYS A 33 -11.44 5.21 19.16
N GLN A 34 -12.52 4.93 19.90
CA GLN A 34 -13.86 4.67 19.36
C GLN A 34 -14.41 5.92 18.69
N LEU A 35 -15.00 5.76 17.51
CA LEU A 35 -15.64 6.85 16.77
C LEU A 35 -17.15 6.85 17.00
N ASN A 36 -17.76 8.03 16.90
CA ASN A 36 -19.20 8.21 17.03
C ASN A 36 -19.87 8.65 15.72
N VAL A 37 -21.19 8.58 15.68
CA VAL A 37 -22.05 9.13 14.64
C VAL A 37 -22.60 10.46 15.15
N LEU A 38 -22.36 11.54 14.40
CA LEU A 38 -23.02 12.82 14.64
C LEU A 38 -24.26 12.92 13.76
N LYS A 39 -25.43 13.04 14.38
CA LYS A 39 -26.70 13.25 13.68
C LYS A 39 -27.10 14.70 13.82
N ILE A 40 -27.39 15.35 12.70
CA ILE A 40 -27.99 16.67 12.67
C ILE A 40 -29.47 16.45 12.35
N ASN A 41 -30.32 16.61 13.35
CA ASN A 41 -31.76 16.48 13.22
C ASN A 41 -32.40 17.87 13.10
N PHE A 42 -33.07 18.11 11.99
CA PHE A 42 -33.85 19.31 11.74
C PHE A 42 -35.30 19.04 12.16
N ASP A 43 -35.68 19.54 13.33
CA ASP A 43 -37.04 19.43 13.86
C ASP A 43 -37.88 20.60 13.33
N LEU A 44 -38.65 20.35 12.28
CA LEU A 44 -39.49 21.34 11.61
C LEU A 44 -40.71 21.70 12.46
N GLU A 45 -41.20 20.78 13.30
CA GLU A 45 -42.37 21.00 14.14
C GLU A 45 -42.08 22.03 15.24
N ASN A 46 -40.91 21.93 15.86
CA ASN A 46 -40.51 22.79 16.97
C ASN A 46 -39.54 23.92 16.57
N ASP A 47 -39.22 24.06 15.27
CA ASP A 47 -38.16 24.94 14.74
C ASP A 47 -36.87 24.82 15.58
N LYS A 48 -36.35 23.59 15.71
CA LYS A 48 -35.19 23.28 16.56
C LYS A 48 -34.14 22.47 15.82
N LEU A 49 -32.88 22.81 16.02
CA LEU A 49 -31.74 22.03 15.53
C LEU A 49 -31.23 21.15 16.68
N VAL A 50 -31.28 19.83 16.49
CA VAL A 50 -30.85 18.86 17.50
C VAL A 50 -29.60 18.14 17.02
N ILE A 51 -28.55 18.14 17.85
CA ILE A 51 -27.30 17.41 17.59
C ILE A 51 -27.27 16.19 18.51
N GLU A 52 -27.18 14.99 17.92
CA GLU A 52 -27.07 13.74 18.67
C GLU A 52 -25.71 13.09 18.42
N VAL A 53 -25.03 12.65 19.49
CA VAL A 53 -23.66 12.12 19.44
C VAL A 53 -23.49 10.78 20.17
N ASN A 54 -24.59 10.18 20.64
CA ASN A 54 -24.60 9.05 21.57
C ASN A 54 -24.40 7.69 20.89
N GLU A 55 -24.37 7.65 19.55
CA GLU A 55 -24.25 6.41 18.80
C GLU A 55 -22.79 6.18 18.40
N GLU A 56 -22.25 5.04 18.82
CA GLU A 56 -20.92 4.59 18.40
C GLU A 56 -20.95 4.01 16.98
N VAL A 57 -19.89 4.23 16.22
CA VAL A 57 -19.69 3.57 14.92
C VAL A 57 -19.34 2.10 15.16
N ASP A 58 -20.10 1.22 14.56
CA ASP A 58 -19.88 -0.22 14.54
C ASP A 58 -19.83 -0.78 13.10
N SER A 59 -19.80 -2.11 12.96
CA SER A 59 -19.79 -2.76 11.65
C SER A 59 -21.08 -2.58 10.84
N THR A 60 -22.20 -2.21 11.47
CA THR A 60 -23.51 -2.06 10.83
C THR A 60 -23.81 -0.61 10.45
N THR A 61 -23.11 0.35 11.04
CA THR A 61 -23.35 1.79 10.89
C THR A 61 -23.35 2.26 9.44
N ALA A 62 -22.44 1.74 8.61
CA ALA A 62 -22.37 2.10 7.19
C ALA A 62 -23.64 1.70 6.42
N GLU A 63 -24.19 0.52 6.72
CA GLU A 63 -25.44 0.01 6.15
C GLU A 63 -26.65 0.77 6.70
N LYS A 64 -26.69 0.95 8.03
CA LYS A 64 -27.74 1.70 8.73
C LYS A 64 -27.94 3.13 8.23
N TYR A 65 -26.91 3.74 7.66
CA TYR A 65 -26.99 5.11 7.10
C TYR A 65 -26.67 5.19 5.61
N ASN A 66 -26.65 4.07 4.89
CA ASN A 66 -26.40 4.03 3.45
C ASN A 66 -25.15 4.86 3.03
N PHE A 67 -24.04 4.69 3.75
CA PHE A 67 -22.84 5.48 3.52
C PHE A 67 -22.11 5.06 2.24
N ILE A 68 -22.26 5.87 1.18
CA ILE A 68 -21.65 5.62 -0.14
C ILE A 68 -20.49 6.57 -0.49
N GLY A 69 -19.99 7.34 0.49
CA GLY A 69 -18.91 8.30 0.29
C GLY A 69 -19.37 9.65 -0.25
N SER A 70 -18.68 10.21 -1.26
CA SER A 70 -18.98 11.53 -1.83
C SER A 70 -19.30 11.47 -3.32
N THR A 71 -19.94 12.53 -3.84
CA THR A 71 -20.31 12.70 -5.26
C THR A 71 -19.11 12.93 -6.20
N GLY A 72 -17.90 13.09 -5.65
CA GLY A 72 -16.64 13.26 -6.39
C GLY A 72 -16.05 14.68 -6.28
N ALA A 73 -14.75 14.83 -6.55
CA ALA A 73 -13.98 16.05 -6.24
C ALA A 73 -14.42 17.34 -6.97
N ARG A 74 -15.16 17.23 -8.08
CA ARG A 74 -15.66 18.37 -8.88
C ARG A 74 -17.18 18.49 -8.88
N SER A 75 -17.86 17.53 -8.25
CA SER A 75 -19.31 17.51 -8.16
C SER A 75 -19.72 18.22 -6.87
N LEU A 76 -20.87 18.89 -6.90
CA LEU A 76 -21.48 19.41 -5.68
C LEU A 76 -21.96 18.23 -4.83
N GLN A 77 -21.75 18.31 -3.52
CA GLN A 77 -22.07 17.22 -2.60
C GLN A 77 -23.52 17.35 -2.12
N TRP A 78 -24.28 16.27 -2.26
CA TRP A 78 -25.68 16.21 -1.82
C TRP A 78 -26.01 14.89 -1.10
N TYR A 79 -25.03 13.98 -0.97
CA TYR A 79 -25.22 12.81 -0.13
C TYR A 79 -25.33 13.24 1.34
N VAL A 80 -26.36 12.74 2.01
CA VAL A 80 -26.74 13.10 3.39
C VAL A 80 -25.92 12.35 4.45
N THR A 81 -24.91 11.60 4.02
CA THR A 81 -23.90 11.00 4.88
C THR A 81 -22.49 11.36 4.43
N SER A 82 -21.62 11.64 5.40
CA SER A 82 -20.23 11.97 5.12
C SER A 82 -19.28 11.68 6.26
N LYS A 83 -17.99 11.58 5.97
CA LYS A 83 -16.91 11.61 6.98
C LYS A 83 -16.48 13.02 7.36
N VAL A 84 -17.07 14.05 6.75
CA VAL A 84 -16.73 15.46 6.97
C VAL A 84 -18.02 16.29 7.05
N ILE A 85 -18.20 17.01 8.15
CA ILE A 85 -19.39 17.83 8.41
C ILE A 85 -19.54 19.00 7.42
N ASN A 86 -18.43 19.53 6.89
CA ASN A 86 -18.40 20.74 6.06
C ASN A 86 -19.40 20.72 4.90
N TYR A 87 -19.68 19.55 4.35
CA TYR A 87 -20.67 19.41 3.28
C TYR A 87 -22.08 19.75 3.75
N HIS A 88 -22.46 19.23 4.91
CA HIS A 88 -23.76 19.47 5.53
C HIS A 88 -23.90 20.92 5.99
N VAL A 89 -22.80 21.56 6.38
CA VAL A 89 -22.80 22.97 6.77
C VAL A 89 -23.21 23.90 5.62
N THR A 90 -22.84 23.61 4.36
CA THR A 90 -23.08 24.60 3.26
C THR A 90 -23.77 24.07 2.01
N GLU A 91 -23.40 22.88 1.52
CA GLU A 91 -23.84 22.45 0.18
C GLU A 91 -24.91 21.36 0.19
N THR A 92 -24.92 20.43 1.15
CA THR A 92 -25.77 19.23 1.07
C THR A 92 -27.25 19.56 0.91
N ILE A 93 -27.86 20.31 1.84
CA ILE A 93 -29.29 20.62 1.83
C ILE A 93 -29.67 21.50 0.63
N PHE A 94 -28.86 22.49 0.30
CA PHE A 94 -29.12 23.38 -0.85
C PHE A 94 -29.10 22.64 -2.18
N ILE A 95 -28.18 21.69 -2.36
CA ILE A 95 -28.14 20.90 -3.59
C ILE A 95 -29.28 19.88 -3.58
N LEU A 96 -29.53 19.23 -2.45
CA LEU A 96 -30.63 18.30 -2.26
C LEU A 96 -31.99 18.94 -2.60
N SER A 97 -32.21 20.22 -2.27
CA SER A 97 -33.44 20.96 -2.60
C SER A 97 -33.64 21.21 -4.10
N LYS A 98 -32.61 20.99 -4.93
CA LYS A 98 -32.69 21.07 -6.40
C LYS A 98 -33.01 19.71 -7.05
N HIS A 99 -32.98 18.62 -6.30
CA HIS A 99 -33.33 17.28 -6.78
C HIS A 99 -34.84 17.03 -6.72
N ASP A 100 -35.30 16.07 -7.51
CA ASP A 100 -36.66 15.55 -7.41
C ASP A 100 -36.67 14.39 -6.40
N LEU A 101 -37.15 14.68 -5.19
CA LEU A 101 -37.20 13.74 -4.04
C LEU A 101 -38.64 13.31 -3.72
N GLY A 102 -39.53 13.38 -4.71
CA GLY A 102 -40.96 13.13 -4.49
C GLY A 102 -41.67 14.28 -3.76
N GLY A 103 -42.96 14.10 -3.46
CA GLY A 103 -43.79 15.18 -2.95
C GLY A 103 -43.52 15.58 -1.50
N GLU A 104 -43.27 14.62 -0.62
CA GLU A 104 -43.12 14.86 0.82
C GLU A 104 -41.71 15.31 1.20
N LEU A 105 -40.69 14.49 0.90
CA LEU A 105 -39.31 14.80 1.27
C LEU A 105 -38.83 16.11 0.61
N ASN A 106 -39.24 16.40 -0.62
CA ASN A 106 -38.85 17.65 -1.28
C ASN A 106 -39.43 18.90 -0.58
N LYS A 107 -40.64 18.80 0.00
CA LYS A 107 -41.19 19.88 0.83
C LYS A 107 -40.39 20.04 2.13
N LYS A 108 -40.13 18.93 2.82
CA LYS A 108 -39.32 18.90 4.06
C LYS A 108 -37.93 19.51 3.83
N VAL A 109 -37.20 19.08 2.79
CA VAL A 109 -35.86 19.60 2.46
C VAL A 109 -35.88 21.10 2.14
N LYS A 110 -36.90 21.59 1.42
CA LYS A 110 -37.04 23.03 1.14
C LYS A 110 -37.33 23.83 2.41
N ALA A 111 -38.21 23.33 3.28
CA ALA A 111 -38.48 23.94 4.57
C ALA A 111 -37.22 23.96 5.46
N VAL A 112 -36.40 22.89 5.43
CA VAL A 112 -35.11 22.88 6.12
C VAL A 112 -34.17 23.96 5.59
N LEU A 113 -34.05 24.11 4.26
CA LEU A 113 -33.22 25.16 3.66
C LEU A 113 -33.71 26.56 4.06
N GLU A 114 -35.01 26.79 4.06
CA GLU A 114 -35.62 28.10 4.37
C GLU A 114 -35.50 28.46 5.86
N ASN A 115 -35.67 27.49 6.76
CA ASN A 115 -35.73 27.74 8.20
C ASN A 115 -34.35 27.65 8.87
N PHE A 116 -33.48 26.74 8.42
CA PHE A 116 -32.24 26.38 9.13
C PHE A 116 -30.96 26.91 8.49
N TYR A 117 -31.02 27.41 7.25
CA TYR A 117 -29.84 27.89 6.53
C TYR A 117 -29.95 29.38 6.22
N TYR A 118 -28.84 30.08 6.42
CA TYR A 118 -28.67 31.48 6.09
C TYR A 118 -28.13 31.63 4.66
N LEU A 119 -28.75 32.51 3.86
CA LEU A 119 -28.25 32.89 2.54
C LEU A 119 -27.05 33.84 2.70
N MET A 120 -25.84 33.34 2.43
CA MET A 120 -24.60 34.12 2.60
C MET A 120 -24.50 35.24 1.56
N ASP A 121 -24.47 34.88 0.27
CA ASP A 121 -24.47 35.83 -0.84
C ASP A 121 -24.76 35.11 -2.17
N ASN A 122 -25.55 35.73 -3.06
CA ASN A 122 -25.91 35.16 -4.35
C ASN A 122 -24.75 35.06 -5.36
N SER A 123 -23.67 35.82 -5.17
CA SER A 123 -22.46 35.82 -5.99
C SER A 123 -21.50 34.68 -5.67
N LEU A 124 -21.67 34.01 -4.52
CA LEU A 124 -20.90 32.83 -4.18
C LEU A 124 -21.34 31.64 -5.04
N SER A 125 -20.41 30.72 -5.30
CA SER A 125 -20.75 29.45 -5.96
C SER A 125 -21.77 28.68 -5.14
N ASP A 126 -22.59 27.85 -5.81
CA ASP A 126 -23.59 26.96 -5.19
C ASP A 126 -23.09 26.22 -3.92
N LYS A 127 -21.80 25.89 -3.86
CA LYS A 127 -21.17 25.23 -2.70
C LYS A 127 -21.21 26.04 -1.39
N TYR A 128 -21.19 27.36 -1.47
CA TYR A 128 -21.05 28.28 -0.32
C TYR A 128 -22.18 29.31 -0.26
N LYS A 129 -23.21 29.14 -1.11
CA LYS A 129 -24.30 30.10 -1.24
C LYS A 129 -25.13 30.18 0.05
N TYR A 130 -25.34 29.03 0.68
CA TYR A 130 -26.02 28.91 1.96
C TYR A 130 -25.06 28.35 3.01
N ALA A 131 -25.32 28.64 4.28
CA ALA A 131 -24.64 28.05 5.41
C ALA A 131 -25.62 27.79 6.56
N LEU A 132 -25.41 26.73 7.33
CA LEU A 132 -26.19 26.41 8.52
C LEU A 132 -26.18 27.61 9.47
N ASP A 133 -27.36 28.05 9.92
CA ASP A 133 -27.51 29.23 10.77
C ASP A 133 -27.13 28.90 12.22
N ILE A 134 -25.84 28.98 12.53
CA ILE A 134 -25.31 28.69 13.86
C ILE A 134 -25.69 29.76 14.91
N GLU A 135 -26.08 30.95 14.46
CA GLU A 135 -26.57 32.04 15.32
C GLU A 135 -27.98 31.73 15.81
N LYS A 136 -28.91 31.48 14.87
CA LYS A 136 -30.33 31.26 15.17
C LYS A 136 -30.56 30.10 16.16
N TYR A 137 -29.79 29.02 16.02
CA TYR A 137 -29.96 27.81 16.84
C TYR A 137 -28.99 27.70 18.02
N GLY A 138 -28.32 28.79 18.38
CA GLY A 138 -27.51 28.86 19.60
C GLY A 138 -26.27 27.94 19.60
N ILE A 139 -25.76 27.58 18.42
CA ILE A 139 -24.46 26.89 18.30
C ILE A 139 -23.32 27.88 18.59
N SER A 140 -23.47 29.14 18.16
CA SER A 140 -22.52 30.21 18.42
C SER A 140 -23.25 31.55 18.57
N ASN A 141 -22.65 32.48 19.31
CA ASN A 141 -23.11 33.87 19.40
C ASN A 141 -22.59 34.74 18.24
N MET A 142 -21.78 34.19 17.33
CA MET A 142 -21.29 34.91 16.16
C MET A 142 -22.40 35.14 15.14
N LYS A 143 -22.56 36.39 14.70
CA LYS A 143 -23.56 36.71 13.67
C LYS A 143 -23.18 36.15 12.31
N MET A 144 -24.15 35.58 11.59
CA MET A 144 -23.92 35.02 10.26
C MET A 144 -23.41 36.09 9.26
N SER A 145 -23.91 37.32 9.39
CA SER A 145 -23.44 38.48 8.59
C SER A 145 -21.98 38.84 8.83
N ASP A 146 -21.52 38.72 10.08
CA ASP A 146 -20.16 39.11 10.47
C ASP A 146 -19.14 38.08 9.98
N ILE A 147 -19.51 36.79 10.00
CA ILE A 147 -18.72 35.70 9.41
C ILE A 147 -18.49 35.98 7.91
N TYR A 148 -19.55 36.34 7.18
CA TYR A 148 -19.43 36.70 5.76
C TYR A 148 -18.54 37.94 5.54
N ALA A 149 -18.80 39.02 6.30
CA ALA A 149 -18.08 40.28 6.16
C ALA A 149 -16.58 40.11 6.43
N GLN A 150 -16.22 39.36 7.47
CA GLN A 150 -14.82 39.08 7.81
C GLN A 150 -14.15 38.21 6.73
N ALA A 151 -14.82 37.15 6.27
CA ALA A 151 -14.30 36.31 5.20
C ALA A 151 -14.04 37.08 3.90
N LYS A 152 -14.91 38.03 3.56
CA LYS A 152 -14.80 38.93 2.39
C LYS A 152 -13.70 39.98 2.56
N LYS A 153 -13.46 40.46 3.77
CA LYS A 153 -12.36 41.40 4.08
C LYS A 153 -10.99 40.74 3.90
N ASP A 154 -10.87 39.48 4.31
CA ASP A 154 -9.60 38.77 4.32
C ASP A 154 -9.27 38.09 2.97
N ASN A 155 -10.27 37.93 2.09
CA ASN A 155 -10.11 37.19 0.84
C ASN A 155 -10.80 37.88 -0.33
N SER A 156 -10.11 37.98 -1.47
CA SER A 156 -10.65 38.64 -2.66
C SER A 156 -11.36 37.69 -3.64
N LYS A 157 -11.13 36.37 -3.54
CA LYS A 157 -11.69 35.37 -4.46
C LYS A 157 -12.92 34.69 -3.83
N PRO A 158 -14.06 34.55 -4.55
CA PRO A 158 -15.25 33.90 -4.02
C PRO A 158 -15.03 32.50 -3.44
N GLY A 159 -14.15 31.71 -4.07
CA GLY A 159 -13.82 30.36 -3.59
C GLY A 159 -13.02 30.33 -2.29
N ASP A 160 -12.22 31.36 -2.01
CA ASP A 160 -11.43 31.46 -0.79
C ASP A 160 -12.26 32.09 0.35
N ILE A 161 -13.14 33.04 0.03
CA ILE A 161 -14.19 33.53 0.94
C ILE A 161 -15.04 32.35 1.44
N GLY A 162 -15.53 31.50 0.54
CA GLY A 162 -16.32 30.33 0.91
C GLY A 162 -15.59 29.32 1.81
N LYS A 163 -14.28 29.10 1.58
CA LYS A 163 -13.47 28.24 2.48
C LYS A 163 -13.30 28.86 3.86
N ALA A 164 -13.13 30.18 3.95
CA ALA A 164 -13.03 30.88 5.22
C ALA A 164 -14.35 30.76 6.01
N ILE A 165 -15.50 30.94 5.36
CA ILE A 165 -16.83 30.74 5.96
C ILE A 165 -16.95 29.33 6.56
N ILE A 166 -16.66 28.29 5.77
CA ILE A 166 -16.70 26.90 6.26
C ILE A 166 -15.74 26.72 7.43
N SER A 167 -14.51 27.22 7.33
CA SER A 167 -13.52 27.07 8.38
C SER A 167 -13.96 27.69 9.70
N THR A 168 -14.61 28.86 9.65
CA THR A 168 -15.13 29.55 10.84
C THR A 168 -16.30 28.75 11.43
N ILE A 169 -17.30 28.39 10.62
CA ILE A 169 -18.48 27.67 11.11
C ILE A 169 -18.11 26.30 11.67
N SER A 170 -17.24 25.53 10.99
CA SER A 170 -16.80 24.24 11.50
C SER A 170 -16.03 24.35 12.81
N LYS A 171 -15.29 25.45 13.03
CA LYS A 171 -14.62 25.72 14.30
C LYS A 171 -15.62 26.01 15.42
N GLU A 172 -16.64 26.81 15.14
CA GLU A 172 -17.71 27.10 16.09
C GLU A 172 -18.50 25.84 16.46
N ILE A 173 -18.82 24.98 15.50
CA ILE A 173 -19.42 23.67 15.77
C ILE A 173 -18.48 22.80 16.64
N GLU A 174 -17.17 22.81 16.38
CA GLU A 174 -16.22 22.07 17.22
C GLU A 174 -16.17 22.61 18.66
N ASN A 175 -16.30 23.93 18.86
CA ASN A 175 -16.37 24.52 20.19
C ASN A 175 -17.67 24.11 20.91
N TYR A 176 -18.80 24.21 20.23
CA TYR A 176 -20.09 23.74 20.75
C TYR A 176 -20.04 22.27 21.17
N LEU A 177 -19.41 21.40 20.36
CA LEU A 177 -19.25 19.98 20.68
C LEU A 177 -18.37 19.74 21.92
N LYS A 178 -17.33 20.54 22.12
CA LYS A 178 -16.48 20.44 23.32
C LYS A 178 -17.24 20.86 24.57
N GLU A 179 -17.98 21.97 24.50
CA GLU A 179 -18.70 22.53 25.65
C GLU A 179 -19.87 21.66 26.09
N ASN A 180 -20.60 21.07 25.14
CA ASN A 180 -21.84 20.34 25.44
C ASN A 180 -21.65 18.81 25.54
N TYR A 181 -20.61 18.25 24.91
CA TYR A 181 -20.43 16.80 24.82
C TYR A 181 -19.00 16.30 25.11
N ASP A 182 -18.05 17.19 25.41
CA ASP A 182 -16.62 16.84 25.56
C ASP A 182 -16.04 16.08 24.35
N MET A 183 -16.50 16.43 23.14
CA MET A 183 -16.11 15.79 21.88
C MET A 183 -15.56 16.78 20.87
N LYS A 184 -14.72 16.30 19.95
CA LYS A 184 -14.21 17.07 18.80
C LYS A 184 -14.71 16.46 17.50
N LEU A 185 -14.68 17.24 16.41
CA LEU A 185 -15.06 16.74 15.08
C LEU A 185 -14.29 15.48 14.64
N ASN A 186 -13.05 15.32 15.10
CA ASN A 186 -12.22 14.15 14.81
C ASN A 186 -12.62 12.87 15.56
N ASP A 187 -13.52 12.96 16.54
CA ASP A 187 -14.08 11.83 17.28
C ASP A 187 -15.27 11.19 16.55
N PHE A 188 -15.71 11.78 15.45
CA PHE A 188 -16.82 11.26 14.64
C PHE A 188 -16.32 10.55 13.39
N GLY A 189 -16.84 9.35 13.15
CA GLY A 189 -16.57 8.57 11.94
C GLY A 189 -17.57 8.85 10.82
N LEU A 190 -18.77 9.32 11.17
CA LEU A 190 -19.86 9.59 10.27
C LEU A 190 -20.69 10.79 10.75
N PHE A 191 -21.08 11.63 9.80
CA PHE A 191 -22.08 12.69 9.97
C PHE A 191 -23.29 12.31 9.11
N THR A 192 -24.50 12.48 9.64
CA THR A 192 -25.75 12.16 8.93
C THR A 192 -26.86 13.19 9.24
N LEU A 193 -27.85 13.29 8.35
CA LEU A 193 -28.95 14.25 8.43
C LEU A 193 -30.29 13.55 8.67
N LEU A 194 -31.05 14.08 9.62
CA LEU A 194 -32.40 13.66 9.96
C LEU A 194 -33.36 14.85 9.80
N ILE A 195 -34.63 14.58 9.49
CA ILE A 195 -35.71 15.57 9.53
C ILE A 195 -36.82 14.97 10.38
N ASP A 196 -37.26 15.70 11.41
CA ASP A 196 -38.30 15.26 12.35
C ASP A 196 -37.98 13.89 12.98
N GLY A 197 -36.70 13.62 13.26
CA GLY A 197 -36.21 12.35 13.81
C GLY A 197 -36.03 11.22 12.79
N GLU A 198 -36.46 11.40 11.54
CA GLU A 198 -36.34 10.39 10.48
C GLU A 198 -35.05 10.59 9.66
N SER A 199 -34.30 9.50 9.43
CA SER A 199 -33.07 9.53 8.64
C SER A 199 -33.37 9.75 7.15
N ILE A 200 -32.87 10.84 6.57
CA ILE A 200 -33.00 11.09 5.11
C ILE A 200 -32.31 9.96 4.33
N ALA A 201 -31.23 9.39 4.89
CA ALA A 201 -30.47 8.33 4.23
C ALA A 201 -31.30 7.06 4.00
N GLN A 202 -32.36 6.83 4.79
CA GLN A 202 -33.24 5.67 4.68
C GLN A 202 -34.52 5.95 3.88
N ASN A 203 -34.75 7.19 3.44
CA ASN A 203 -35.93 7.52 2.66
C ASN A 203 -35.84 6.94 1.23
N GLU A 204 -36.89 6.25 0.79
CA GLU A 204 -36.94 5.56 -0.52
C GLU A 204 -36.75 6.50 -1.73
N ALA A 205 -37.29 7.72 -1.66
CA ALA A 205 -37.16 8.70 -2.73
C ALA A 205 -35.72 9.22 -2.84
N TYR A 206 -35.07 9.45 -1.70
CA TYR A 206 -33.65 9.79 -1.66
C TYR A 206 -32.78 8.64 -2.21
N ILE A 207 -33.01 7.41 -1.75
CA ILE A 207 -32.30 6.22 -2.21
C ILE A 207 -32.40 6.07 -3.74
N SER A 208 -33.61 6.24 -4.28
CA SER A 208 -33.88 6.15 -5.73
C SER A 208 -33.10 7.19 -6.54
N GLU A 209 -33.06 8.44 -6.08
CA GLU A 209 -32.30 9.51 -6.73
C GLU A 209 -30.79 9.28 -6.64
N VAL A 210 -30.30 8.72 -5.52
CA VAL A 210 -28.89 8.35 -5.35
C VAL A 210 -28.49 7.28 -6.35
N ILE A 211 -29.28 6.22 -6.49
CA ILE A 211 -29.04 5.14 -7.46
C ILE A 211 -28.98 5.71 -8.87
N LYS A 212 -29.99 6.52 -9.26
CA LYS A 212 -30.06 7.18 -10.57
C LYS A 212 -28.84 8.05 -10.85
N SER A 213 -28.28 8.72 -9.84
CA SER A 213 -27.09 9.55 -9.99
C SER A 213 -25.80 8.77 -10.32
N LYS A 214 -25.77 7.46 -10.02
CA LYS A 214 -24.66 6.56 -10.33
C LYS A 214 -24.77 5.93 -11.71
N GLU A 215 -25.96 5.98 -12.30
CA GLU A 215 -26.19 5.45 -13.63
C GLU A 215 -25.41 6.25 -14.69
N PRO A 216 -24.89 5.57 -15.72
CA PRO A 216 -24.19 6.24 -16.79
C PRO A 216 -25.11 7.21 -17.54
N LYS A 217 -24.69 8.46 -17.73
CA LYS A 217 -25.46 9.43 -18.51
C LYS A 217 -25.39 9.08 -20.00
N ILE A 218 -26.51 8.65 -20.57
CA ILE A 218 -26.61 8.29 -21.99
C ILE A 218 -26.83 9.56 -22.81
N LYS A 219 -25.86 9.95 -23.65
CA LYS A 219 -26.05 11.05 -24.61
C LYS A 219 -26.76 10.50 -25.85
N SER A 220 -27.96 11.00 -26.12
CA SER A 220 -28.85 10.59 -27.22
C SER A 220 -28.39 11.02 -28.63
N SER A 221 -27.29 11.78 -28.76
CA SER A 221 -27.06 12.62 -29.96
C SER A 221 -26.02 12.14 -30.99
N LYS A 222 -25.36 10.99 -30.83
CA LYS A 222 -24.44 10.48 -31.88
C LYS A 222 -25.09 9.37 -32.70
N LYS A 223 -25.13 9.56 -34.03
CA LYS A 223 -25.65 8.60 -35.05
C LYS A 223 -25.00 7.22 -35.01
N ASP A 224 -23.82 7.11 -34.40
CA ASP A 224 -23.00 5.90 -34.37
C ASP A 224 -22.91 5.41 -32.91
N LYS A 225 -23.90 4.62 -32.47
CA LYS A 225 -23.90 3.97 -31.14
C LYS A 225 -22.82 2.88 -31.17
N GLY A 226 -21.72 3.09 -30.45
CA GLY A 226 -20.72 2.04 -30.26
C GLY A 226 -21.28 0.87 -29.43
N SER A 227 -20.46 -0.14 -29.21
CA SER A 227 -20.83 -1.32 -28.41
C SER A 227 -20.20 -1.25 -27.02
N CYS A 228 -20.89 -1.82 -26.03
CA CYS A 228 -20.32 -2.05 -24.72
C CYS A 228 -19.05 -2.89 -24.84
N SER A 229 -17.95 -2.41 -24.27
CA SER A 229 -16.64 -3.07 -24.29
C SER A 229 -16.57 -4.33 -23.41
N ILE A 230 -17.65 -4.65 -22.67
CA ILE A 230 -17.74 -5.80 -21.77
C ILE A 230 -18.63 -6.88 -22.38
N CYS A 231 -19.89 -6.55 -22.70
CA CYS A 231 -20.88 -7.53 -23.19
C CYS A 231 -21.24 -7.40 -24.67
N GLY A 232 -20.70 -6.40 -25.39
CA GLY A 232 -21.00 -6.16 -26.81
C GLY A 232 -22.36 -5.50 -27.10
N SER A 233 -23.25 -5.36 -26.09
CA SER A 233 -24.56 -4.72 -26.25
C SER A 233 -24.45 -3.29 -26.80
N LYS A 234 -25.41 -2.91 -27.66
CA LYS A 234 -25.54 -1.54 -28.19
C LYS A 234 -26.58 -0.71 -27.44
N GLU A 235 -27.21 -1.31 -26.43
CA GLU A 235 -28.27 -0.68 -25.65
C GLU A 235 -27.69 0.04 -24.44
N GLN A 236 -28.24 1.22 -24.15
CA GLN A 236 -27.90 2.02 -22.96
C GLN A 236 -26.39 2.20 -22.73
N VAL A 237 -25.62 2.29 -23.81
CA VAL A 237 -24.15 2.45 -23.76
C VAL A 237 -23.77 3.88 -23.46
N SER A 238 -22.77 4.05 -22.59
CA SER A 238 -22.15 5.34 -22.32
C SER A 238 -20.64 5.23 -22.20
N MET A 239 -19.97 6.32 -22.55
CA MET A 239 -18.56 6.55 -22.24
C MET A 239 -18.36 7.22 -20.87
N ASP A 240 -19.45 7.64 -20.22
CA ASP A 240 -19.42 8.30 -18.92
C ASP A 240 -18.98 7.32 -17.83
N MET A 241 -17.76 7.52 -17.34
CA MET A 241 -17.17 6.78 -16.22
C MET A 241 -17.00 7.67 -14.99
N THR A 242 -17.72 8.79 -14.89
CA THR A 242 -17.54 9.73 -13.77
C THR A 242 -17.91 9.14 -12.41
N SER A 243 -18.74 8.10 -12.38
CA SER A 243 -19.09 7.35 -11.18
C SER A 243 -17.99 6.40 -10.69
N THR A 244 -16.99 6.07 -11.51
CA THR A 244 -15.92 5.15 -11.13
C THR A 244 -14.79 5.84 -10.36
N LYS A 245 -14.23 5.15 -9.38
CA LYS A 245 -13.12 5.66 -8.55
C LYS A 245 -11.76 5.23 -9.07
N ILE A 246 -11.69 4.06 -9.69
CA ILE A 246 -10.51 3.54 -10.38
C ILE A 246 -10.60 3.96 -11.85
N LYS A 247 -9.82 4.98 -12.21
CA LYS A 247 -9.79 5.49 -13.59
C LYS A 247 -9.02 4.54 -14.50
N VAL A 248 -9.75 3.87 -15.38
CA VAL A 248 -9.23 2.84 -16.31
C VAL A 248 -8.68 3.40 -17.63
N TYR A 249 -9.03 4.63 -18.02
CA TYR A 249 -8.50 5.27 -19.23
C TYR A 249 -8.44 6.80 -19.07
N THR A 250 -7.75 7.46 -20.02
CA THR A 250 -7.60 8.92 -20.04
C THR A 250 -8.21 9.53 -21.29
N THR A 251 -8.80 10.72 -21.14
CA THR A 251 -9.33 11.55 -22.23
C THR A 251 -8.51 12.84 -22.42
N ASN A 252 -7.36 12.95 -21.74
CA ASN A 252 -6.59 14.19 -21.68
C ASN A 252 -5.55 14.33 -22.81
N GLN A 253 -5.13 13.22 -23.44
CA GLN A 253 -4.10 13.24 -24.48
C GLN A 253 -4.63 12.62 -25.76
N ILE A 254 -4.54 13.37 -26.86
CA ILE A 254 -5.08 12.99 -28.18
C ILE A 254 -4.50 11.68 -28.71
N ILE A 255 -3.27 11.34 -28.30
CA ILE A 255 -2.60 10.09 -28.67
C ILE A 255 -3.35 8.83 -28.22
N PHE A 256 -4.21 8.94 -27.19
CA PHE A 256 -5.07 7.84 -26.77
C PHE A 256 -6.42 7.82 -27.46
N ALA A 257 -6.80 8.88 -28.18
CA ALA A 257 -8.09 8.93 -28.85
C ALA A 257 -8.08 8.04 -30.10
N SER A 258 -9.16 7.29 -30.33
CA SER A 258 -9.33 6.50 -31.55
C SER A 258 -9.14 7.39 -32.79
N LYS A 259 -8.27 6.96 -33.71
CA LYS A 259 -7.90 7.72 -34.92
C LYS A 259 -7.31 9.11 -34.64
N LEU A 260 -6.72 9.32 -33.46
CA LEU A 260 -6.12 10.60 -33.04
C LEU A 260 -7.08 11.79 -33.12
N ASP A 261 -8.38 11.56 -32.92
CA ASP A 261 -9.42 12.60 -32.93
C ASP A 261 -10.09 12.70 -31.55
N ARG A 262 -10.06 13.89 -30.95
CA ARG A 262 -10.64 14.19 -29.63
C ARG A 262 -12.13 13.84 -29.55
N ASN A 263 -12.86 13.84 -30.66
CA ASN A 263 -14.28 13.49 -30.69
C ASN A 263 -14.53 11.98 -30.60
N ASN A 264 -13.50 11.15 -30.71
CA ASN A 264 -13.58 9.70 -30.82
C ASN A 264 -13.17 8.93 -29.55
N TYR A 265 -12.96 9.59 -28.40
CA TYR A 265 -12.72 8.88 -27.13
C TYR A 265 -13.82 7.89 -26.76
N TYR A 266 -15.06 8.16 -27.16
CA TYR A 266 -16.19 7.26 -26.94
C TYR A 266 -15.98 5.89 -27.59
N ARG A 267 -15.11 5.76 -28.60
CA ARG A 267 -14.83 4.47 -29.25
C ARG A 267 -13.85 3.59 -28.47
N ASN A 268 -13.13 4.17 -27.49
CA ASN A 268 -12.08 3.47 -26.76
C ASN A 268 -12.63 2.58 -25.65
N MET A 269 -13.66 3.06 -24.93
CA MET A 269 -14.26 2.35 -23.81
C MET A 269 -15.69 2.84 -23.59
N GLN A 270 -16.65 1.92 -23.66
CA GLN A 270 -18.06 2.16 -23.32
C GLN A 270 -18.60 1.02 -22.47
N MET A 271 -19.49 1.32 -21.55
CA MET A 271 -20.24 0.32 -20.80
C MET A 271 -21.74 0.56 -20.95
N CYS A 272 -22.52 -0.50 -21.08
CA CYS A 272 -23.97 -0.41 -20.90
C CYS A 272 -24.30 -0.24 -19.41
N LYS A 273 -25.53 0.18 -19.11
CA LYS A 273 -26.02 0.34 -17.73
C LYS A 273 -25.77 -0.89 -16.86
N SER A 274 -26.15 -2.08 -17.32
CA SER A 274 -25.94 -3.36 -16.62
C SER A 274 -24.47 -3.59 -16.24
N CYS A 275 -23.55 -3.48 -17.21
CA CYS A 275 -22.11 -3.67 -16.95
C CYS A 275 -21.53 -2.58 -16.04
N MET A 276 -22.00 -1.33 -16.14
CA MET A 276 -21.59 -0.26 -15.22
C MET A 276 -22.02 -0.57 -13.78
N SER A 277 -23.26 -1.00 -13.57
CA SER A 277 -23.77 -1.37 -12.24
C SER A 277 -22.93 -2.51 -11.63
N LYS A 278 -22.66 -3.57 -12.40
CA LYS A 278 -21.78 -4.67 -11.97
C LYS A 278 -20.37 -4.17 -11.66
N TYR A 279 -19.80 -3.30 -12.50
CA TYR A 279 -18.48 -2.75 -12.26
C TYR A 279 -18.41 -1.93 -10.96
N LEU A 280 -19.40 -1.09 -10.69
CA LEU A 280 -19.44 -0.25 -9.48
C LEU A 280 -19.62 -1.10 -8.20
N ALA A 281 -20.44 -2.16 -8.29
CA ALA A 281 -20.59 -3.13 -7.21
C ALA A 281 -19.25 -3.84 -6.93
N GLY A 282 -18.59 -4.38 -7.97
CA GLY A 282 -17.29 -5.01 -7.84
C GLY A 282 -16.18 -4.07 -7.37
N GLU A 283 -16.16 -2.82 -7.85
CA GLU A 283 -15.22 -1.79 -7.41
C GLU A 283 -15.38 -1.50 -5.92
N THR A 284 -16.62 -1.39 -5.44
CA THR A 284 -16.90 -1.16 -4.02
C THR A 284 -16.50 -2.36 -3.17
N TYR A 285 -16.87 -3.56 -3.61
CA TYR A 285 -16.50 -4.81 -2.95
C TYR A 285 -14.98 -4.96 -2.83
N VAL A 286 -14.23 -4.74 -3.90
CA VAL A 286 -12.76 -4.82 -3.87
C VAL A 286 -12.16 -3.81 -2.90
N ARG A 287 -12.74 -2.60 -2.83
CA ARG A 287 -12.28 -1.55 -1.92
C ARG A 287 -12.54 -1.88 -0.45
N ASN A 288 -13.63 -2.57 -0.16
CA ASN A 288 -13.99 -2.96 1.20
C ASN A 288 -13.20 -4.23 1.62
N LYS A 289 -13.26 -5.30 0.82
CA LYS A 289 -12.84 -6.64 1.25
C LYS A 289 -11.51 -7.14 0.67
N LEU A 290 -11.00 -6.57 -0.42
CA LEU A 290 -9.81 -7.06 -1.14
C LEU A 290 -8.64 -6.05 -1.15
N GLN A 291 -8.64 -5.13 -0.19
CA GLN A 291 -7.54 -4.19 0.03
C GLN A 291 -6.53 -4.75 1.03
N SER A 292 -5.24 -4.59 0.74
CA SER A 292 -4.16 -4.80 1.68
C SER A 292 -3.07 -3.74 1.51
N ARG A 293 -2.01 -3.86 2.29
CA ARG A 293 -0.82 -3.02 2.25
C ARG A 293 0.43 -3.88 2.31
N LEU A 294 1.39 -3.58 1.44
CA LEU A 294 2.72 -4.19 1.41
C LEU A 294 3.78 -3.11 1.59
N SER A 295 4.43 -3.08 2.75
CA SER A 295 5.31 -1.99 3.19
C SER A 295 4.59 -0.63 3.12
N THR A 296 4.99 0.26 2.20
CA THR A 296 4.37 1.58 2.00
C THR A 296 3.33 1.61 0.86
N PHE A 297 3.09 0.51 0.17
CA PHE A 297 2.22 0.48 -1.01
C PHE A 297 0.86 -0.13 -0.69
N ASP A 298 -0.20 0.58 -1.04
CA ASP A 298 -1.54 0.04 -1.05
C ASP A 298 -1.71 -0.89 -2.26
N VAL A 299 -2.37 -2.03 -2.04
CA VAL A 299 -2.59 -3.04 -3.07
C VAL A 299 -4.01 -3.57 -3.00
N TYR A 300 -4.68 -3.68 -4.15
CA TYR A 300 -5.87 -4.51 -4.29
C TYR A 300 -5.48 -5.86 -4.87
N ILE A 301 -6.06 -6.94 -4.35
CA ILE A 301 -5.82 -8.31 -4.79
C ILE A 301 -7.11 -8.83 -5.40
N ILE A 302 -7.23 -8.74 -6.72
CA ILE A 302 -8.49 -8.92 -7.43
C ILE A 302 -8.51 -10.34 -8.01
N PRO A 303 -9.36 -11.26 -7.52
CA PRO A 303 -9.57 -12.55 -8.16
C PRO A 303 -10.23 -12.35 -9.53
N GLN A 304 -9.85 -13.21 -10.47
CA GLN A 304 -10.44 -13.33 -11.78
C GLN A 304 -10.72 -14.81 -12.04
N PHE A 305 -11.98 -15.17 -12.09
CA PHE A 305 -12.46 -16.53 -12.30
C PHE A 305 -12.34 -16.88 -13.78
N VAL A 306 -11.61 -17.95 -14.09
CA VAL A 306 -11.29 -18.37 -15.46
C VAL A 306 -12.40 -19.24 -16.04
N TYR A 307 -12.98 -20.11 -15.21
CA TYR A 307 -14.13 -20.96 -15.55
C TYR A 307 -14.93 -21.28 -14.29
N GLY A 308 -16.18 -21.70 -14.47
CA GLY A 308 -17.12 -22.03 -13.40
C GLY A 308 -18.41 -21.22 -13.51
N GLU A 309 -19.43 -21.66 -12.76
CA GLU A 309 -20.63 -20.86 -12.56
C GLU A 309 -20.29 -19.59 -11.75
N PRO A 310 -21.08 -18.50 -11.89
CA PRO A 310 -20.92 -17.32 -11.04
C PRO A 310 -20.94 -17.73 -9.56
N LEU A 311 -19.94 -17.29 -8.80
CA LEU A 311 -19.94 -17.50 -7.36
C LEU A 311 -21.17 -16.85 -6.74
N SER A 312 -21.70 -17.47 -5.69
CA SER A 312 -22.57 -16.78 -4.74
C SER A 312 -21.77 -15.76 -3.92
N GLU A 313 -22.44 -14.77 -3.33
CA GLU A 313 -21.80 -13.81 -2.43
C GLU A 313 -21.10 -14.49 -1.25
N SER A 314 -21.69 -15.53 -0.66
CA SER A 314 -21.05 -16.28 0.43
C SER A 314 -19.74 -16.96 0.02
N GLU A 315 -19.70 -17.54 -1.19
CA GLU A 315 -18.48 -18.16 -1.72
C GLU A 315 -17.44 -17.09 -2.04
N LEU A 316 -17.85 -15.98 -2.64
CA LEU A 316 -16.97 -14.85 -2.94
C LEU A 316 -16.38 -14.26 -1.66
N ASP A 317 -17.17 -14.08 -0.60
CA ASP A 317 -16.73 -13.58 0.70
C ASP A 317 -15.69 -14.51 1.34
N PHE A 318 -15.97 -15.81 1.34
CA PHE A 318 -15.06 -16.83 1.82
C PHE A 318 -13.72 -16.80 1.06
N VAL A 319 -13.75 -16.85 -0.28
CA VAL A 319 -12.55 -16.80 -1.13
C VAL A 319 -11.78 -15.50 -0.89
N SER A 320 -12.48 -14.37 -0.83
CA SER A 320 -11.86 -13.05 -0.63
C SER A 320 -11.12 -12.96 0.70
N SER A 321 -11.75 -13.44 1.78
CA SER A 321 -11.13 -13.49 3.11
C SER A 321 -9.86 -14.33 3.12
N LYS A 322 -9.87 -15.49 2.46
CA LYS A 322 -8.72 -16.39 2.36
C LYS A 322 -7.58 -15.77 1.55
N ILE A 323 -7.87 -15.15 0.41
CA ILE A 323 -6.87 -14.44 -0.40
C ILE A 323 -6.14 -13.38 0.43
N VAL A 324 -6.90 -12.52 1.14
CA VAL A 324 -6.32 -11.45 1.95
C VAL A 324 -5.52 -12.00 3.12
N ASN A 325 -6.03 -13.03 3.80
CA ASN A 325 -5.31 -13.68 4.89
C ASN A 325 -4.00 -14.31 4.41
N SER A 326 -4.01 -15.10 3.33
CA SER A 326 -2.79 -15.69 2.77
C SER A 326 -1.77 -14.63 2.36
N PHE A 327 -2.20 -13.55 1.69
CA PHE A 327 -1.30 -12.47 1.35
C PHE A 327 -0.73 -11.76 2.59
N ASN A 328 -1.56 -11.52 3.60
CA ASN A 328 -1.15 -10.94 4.87
C ASN A 328 -0.17 -11.84 5.64
N THR A 329 -0.25 -13.14 5.44
CA THR A 329 0.66 -14.10 6.04
C THR A 329 2.02 -14.10 5.35
N VAL A 330 2.09 -14.16 4.01
CA VAL A 330 3.40 -14.14 3.30
C VAL A 330 4.11 -12.80 3.36
N LYS A 331 3.37 -11.71 3.61
CA LYS A 331 3.98 -10.38 3.71
C LYS A 331 4.66 -10.11 5.05
N SER A 332 4.40 -10.89 6.10
CA SER A 332 5.04 -10.74 7.41
C SER A 332 5.32 -12.09 8.03
N PHE A 333 6.60 -12.39 8.29
CA PHE A 333 7.04 -13.71 8.74
C PHE A 333 6.28 -14.31 9.95
N SER A 334 5.72 -13.47 10.85
CA SER A 334 4.98 -13.88 12.06
C SER A 334 3.76 -14.80 11.84
N GLY A 335 3.33 -14.99 10.59
CA GLY A 335 2.29 -15.95 10.23
C GLY A 335 2.75 -17.13 9.37
N ILE A 336 3.97 -17.13 8.83
CA ILE A 336 4.43 -18.13 7.85
C ILE A 336 4.45 -19.55 8.44
N GLN A 337 4.73 -19.71 9.74
CA GLN A 337 4.63 -21.01 10.43
C GLN A 337 3.19 -21.54 10.55
N ARG A 338 2.19 -20.65 10.73
CA ARG A 338 0.76 -21.01 10.74
C ARG A 338 0.19 -21.27 9.33
N MET A 339 0.85 -20.71 8.32
CA MET A 339 0.40 -20.74 6.93
C MET A 339 0.36 -22.13 6.30
N ARG A 340 1.20 -23.06 6.77
CA ARG A 340 1.27 -24.42 6.23
C ARG A 340 -0.05 -25.19 6.39
N GLU A 341 -0.94 -24.73 7.29
CA GLU A 341 -2.28 -25.28 7.50
C GLU A 341 -3.38 -24.53 6.71
N ASP A 342 -3.18 -23.26 6.35
CA ASP A 342 -4.20 -22.40 5.72
C ASP A 342 -4.24 -22.46 4.19
N ILE A 343 -3.10 -22.66 3.51
CA ILE A 343 -3.02 -22.65 2.03
C ILE A 343 -3.60 -23.93 1.42
N THR A 344 -3.35 -25.07 2.07
CA THR A 344 -3.85 -26.37 1.64
C THR A 344 -5.37 -26.33 1.48
N ASN A 345 -6.06 -25.56 2.34
CA ASN A 345 -7.51 -25.34 2.28
C ASN A 345 -8.00 -24.45 1.11
N ILE A 346 -7.14 -23.63 0.48
CA ILE A 346 -7.51 -22.85 -0.72
C ILE A 346 -7.48 -23.76 -1.96
N LEU A 347 -6.52 -24.69 -2.02
CA LEU A 347 -6.33 -25.60 -3.15
C LEU A 347 -7.20 -26.87 -3.05
N ASP A 348 -7.54 -27.31 -1.82
CA ASP A 348 -8.44 -28.44 -1.56
C ASP A 348 -9.92 -28.11 -1.79
N TYR A 349 -10.24 -26.87 -2.16
CA TYR A 349 -11.58 -26.51 -2.60
C TYR A 349 -11.84 -26.99 -4.05
N LYS A 350 -11.56 -28.28 -4.32
CA LYS A 350 -12.02 -29.03 -5.51
C LYS A 350 -13.56 -29.15 -5.61
N ASN A 351 -14.30 -28.59 -4.65
CA ASN A 351 -15.77 -28.57 -4.61
C ASN A 351 -16.42 -27.19 -4.87
N ILE A 352 -15.66 -26.12 -5.09
CA ILE A 352 -16.13 -24.86 -5.71
C ILE A 352 -15.73 -25.06 -7.17
N GLY A 353 -16.69 -25.12 -8.07
CA GLY A 353 -16.49 -25.50 -9.46
C GLY A 353 -15.75 -24.45 -10.32
N GLY A 354 -14.69 -23.80 -9.81
CA GLY A 354 -14.00 -22.74 -10.54
C GLY A 354 -12.53 -22.56 -10.16
N TYR A 355 -11.72 -22.25 -11.18
CA TYR A 355 -10.32 -21.84 -11.05
C TYR A 355 -10.21 -20.32 -11.18
N PHE A 356 -9.42 -19.68 -10.31
CA PHE A 356 -9.19 -18.24 -10.38
C PHE A 356 -7.70 -17.88 -10.38
N LEU A 357 -7.43 -16.74 -10.99
CA LEU A 357 -6.14 -16.07 -10.98
C LEU A 357 -6.23 -14.79 -10.15
N LEU A 358 -5.11 -14.36 -9.59
CA LEU A 358 -5.00 -13.14 -8.82
C LEU A 358 -4.37 -12.03 -9.64
N ASN A 359 -4.94 -10.84 -9.54
CA ASN A 359 -4.41 -9.63 -10.11
C ASN A 359 -4.04 -8.64 -9.00
N PHE A 360 -2.77 -8.28 -8.89
CA PHE A 360 -2.27 -7.33 -7.89
C PHE A 360 -2.19 -5.93 -8.48
N MET A 361 -3.01 -5.01 -7.98
CA MET A 361 -3.00 -3.60 -8.37
C MET A 361 -2.39 -2.76 -7.26
N PHE A 362 -1.13 -2.37 -7.41
CA PHE A 362 -0.48 -1.40 -6.52
C PHE A 362 -0.92 0.01 -6.89
N TYR A 363 -1.33 0.82 -5.91
CA TYR A 363 -1.90 2.14 -6.18
C TYR A 363 -1.56 3.18 -5.12
N LYS A 364 -1.89 4.44 -5.42
CA LYS A 364 -1.98 5.55 -4.47
C LYS A 364 -3.23 6.36 -4.75
N THR A 365 -3.89 6.85 -3.70
CA THR A 365 -5.01 7.78 -3.84
C THR A 365 -4.50 9.22 -3.83
N SER A 366 -4.96 10.03 -4.78
CA SER A 366 -4.68 11.47 -4.85
C SER A 366 -5.93 12.21 -5.30
N GLN A 367 -6.41 13.18 -4.52
CA GLN A 367 -7.62 13.97 -4.82
C GLN A 367 -8.83 13.09 -5.19
N ALA A 368 -9.10 12.05 -4.39
CA ALA A 368 -10.18 11.07 -4.60
C ALA A 368 -10.07 10.20 -5.87
N ALA A 369 -8.97 10.27 -6.62
CA ALA A 369 -8.71 9.37 -7.75
C ALA A 369 -7.58 8.38 -7.42
N THR A 370 -7.78 7.12 -7.81
CA THR A 370 -6.78 6.07 -7.69
C THR A 370 -5.76 6.16 -8.84
N LYS A 371 -4.48 6.36 -8.51
CA LYS A 371 -3.35 6.27 -9.44
C LYS A 371 -2.70 4.90 -9.33
N ILE A 372 -2.75 4.14 -10.42
CA ILE A 372 -2.10 2.83 -10.51
C ILE A 372 -0.58 3.02 -10.61
N LEU A 373 0.15 2.34 -9.72
CA LEU A 373 1.61 2.32 -9.68
C LEU A 373 2.19 1.14 -10.46
N ALA A 374 1.60 -0.04 -10.28
CA ALA A 374 1.92 -1.26 -11.01
C ALA A 374 0.68 -2.17 -11.03
N PHE A 375 0.56 -2.96 -12.09
CA PHE A 375 -0.52 -3.93 -12.22
C PHE A 375 0.07 -5.25 -12.71
N ILE A 376 0.09 -6.25 -11.83
CA ILE A 376 0.66 -7.58 -12.05
C ILE A 376 -0.50 -8.56 -12.15
N LYS A 377 -0.61 -9.26 -13.28
CA LYS A 377 -1.80 -10.03 -13.65
C LYS A 377 -1.55 -11.53 -13.64
N ASP A 378 -2.66 -12.27 -13.63
CA ASP A 378 -2.70 -13.69 -13.97
C ASP A 378 -1.84 -14.58 -13.05
N ILE A 379 -1.86 -14.26 -11.75
CA ILE A 379 -1.04 -14.94 -10.74
C ILE A 379 -1.80 -16.13 -10.15
N ASN A 380 -1.24 -17.33 -10.26
CA ASN A 380 -1.83 -18.50 -9.62
C ASN A 380 -1.69 -18.40 -8.07
N PRO A 381 -2.76 -18.64 -7.28
CA PRO A 381 -2.71 -18.56 -5.81
C PRO A 381 -1.63 -19.41 -5.12
N SER A 382 -1.16 -20.50 -5.74
CA SER A 382 -0.05 -21.33 -5.25
C SER A 382 1.26 -20.54 -5.08
N ILE A 383 1.36 -19.33 -5.64
CA ILE A 383 2.51 -18.45 -5.39
C ILE A 383 2.71 -18.16 -3.90
N PHE A 384 1.65 -18.10 -3.10
CA PHE A 384 1.77 -17.83 -1.67
C PHE A 384 2.50 -18.96 -0.95
N GLU A 385 2.27 -20.21 -1.33
CA GLU A 385 2.98 -21.37 -0.79
C GLU A 385 4.46 -21.32 -1.17
N ARG A 386 4.75 -21.04 -2.44
CA ARG A 386 6.13 -20.90 -2.92
C ARG A 386 6.89 -19.81 -2.16
N ILE A 387 6.26 -18.67 -1.89
CA ILE A 387 6.87 -17.58 -1.11
C ILE A 387 7.13 -18.04 0.33
N ALA A 388 6.17 -18.70 0.97
CA ALA A 388 6.31 -19.22 2.33
C ALA A 388 7.44 -20.26 2.43
N GLU A 389 7.50 -21.22 1.50
CA GLU A 389 8.56 -22.21 1.46
C GLU A 389 9.95 -21.60 1.24
N ALA A 390 10.08 -20.68 0.28
CA ALA A 390 11.35 -20.01 0.01
C ALA A 390 11.81 -19.18 1.21
N SER A 391 10.88 -18.53 1.91
CA SER A 391 11.13 -17.80 3.15
C SER A 391 11.66 -18.72 4.25
N ILE A 392 11.01 -19.86 4.49
CA ILE A 392 11.43 -20.84 5.49
C ILE A 392 12.81 -21.40 5.15
N LYS A 393 12.99 -21.92 3.92
CA LYS A 393 14.26 -22.52 3.48
C LYS A 393 15.44 -21.57 3.60
N SER A 394 15.30 -20.34 3.09
CA SER A 394 16.35 -19.32 3.19
C SER A 394 16.66 -18.92 4.63
N SER A 395 15.64 -18.88 5.49
CA SER A 395 15.81 -18.56 6.91
C SER A 395 16.54 -19.67 7.65
N ASP A 396 16.11 -20.92 7.46
CA ASP A 396 16.71 -22.10 8.10
C ASP A 396 18.18 -22.29 7.68
N ASP A 397 18.52 -22.01 6.41
CA ASP A 397 19.90 -22.02 5.94
C ASP A 397 20.83 -21.18 6.82
N ILE A 398 20.46 -19.92 7.05
CA ILE A 398 21.26 -18.98 7.85
C ILE A 398 21.15 -19.30 9.34
N ARG A 399 19.98 -19.69 9.83
CA ARG A 399 19.79 -20.00 11.25
C ARG A 399 20.65 -21.18 11.68
N GLU A 400 20.73 -22.23 10.87
CA GLU A 400 21.61 -23.38 11.12
C GLU A 400 23.09 -23.00 11.19
N ILE A 401 23.56 -22.05 10.37
CA ILE A 401 24.95 -21.56 10.42
C ILE A 401 25.28 -20.92 11.79
N PHE A 402 24.29 -20.33 12.45
CA PHE A 402 24.42 -19.64 13.72
C PHE A 402 23.77 -20.40 14.89
N ASP A 403 23.68 -21.74 14.80
CA ASP A 403 23.12 -22.62 15.84
C ASP A 403 21.70 -22.19 16.31
N PHE A 404 20.88 -21.69 15.38
CA PHE A 404 19.53 -21.15 15.60
C PHE A 404 19.43 -19.95 16.56
N LYS A 405 20.55 -19.35 16.96
CA LYS A 405 20.57 -18.18 17.86
C LYS A 405 20.16 -16.89 17.17
N LEU A 406 20.36 -16.80 15.85
CA LEU A 406 19.93 -15.65 15.07
C LEU A 406 18.45 -15.77 14.70
N ASN A 407 17.60 -14.92 15.26
CA ASN A 407 16.17 -14.89 14.93
C ASN A 407 15.90 -13.89 13.80
N THR A 408 16.23 -14.25 12.56
CA THR A 408 16.02 -13.39 11.37
C THR A 408 15.33 -14.14 10.24
N TYR A 409 14.58 -13.41 9.43
CA TYR A 409 13.74 -13.94 8.37
C TYR A 409 13.70 -13.03 7.14
N VAL A 410 13.31 -13.62 6.00
CA VAL A 410 13.00 -12.91 4.76
C VAL A 410 11.54 -13.13 4.39
N ASP A 411 10.87 -12.06 4.02
CA ASP A 411 9.47 -12.03 3.58
C ASP A 411 9.30 -10.98 2.46
N LEU A 412 8.07 -10.77 2.00
CA LEU A 412 7.83 -9.75 0.97
C LEU A 412 8.17 -8.32 1.44
N GLN A 413 8.09 -8.02 2.75
CA GLN A 413 8.51 -6.69 3.25
C GLN A 413 10.03 -6.49 3.12
N THR A 414 10.80 -7.56 3.25
CA THR A 414 12.26 -7.52 3.13
C THR A 414 12.71 -6.96 1.77
N VAL A 415 11.95 -7.20 0.69
CA VAL A 415 12.20 -6.62 -0.64
C VAL A 415 12.28 -5.09 -0.59
N TYR A 416 11.40 -4.44 0.18
CA TYR A 416 11.40 -2.99 0.30
C TYR A 416 12.72 -2.50 0.89
N PHE A 417 13.22 -3.13 1.95
CA PHE A 417 14.45 -2.75 2.64
C PHE A 417 15.75 -3.20 1.93
N MET A 418 15.66 -4.14 1.00
CA MET A 418 16.78 -4.57 0.14
C MET A 418 16.90 -3.74 -1.15
N ASN A 419 16.08 -2.70 -1.30
CA ASN A 419 16.15 -1.74 -2.39
C ASN A 419 16.23 -0.31 -1.82
N PRO A 420 17.15 0.54 -2.28
CA PRO A 420 17.25 1.91 -1.81
C PRO A 420 16.08 2.75 -2.36
N VAL A 421 15.19 3.22 -1.48
CA VAL A 421 14.04 4.06 -1.84
C VAL A 421 14.17 5.42 -1.19
N ARG A 422 14.39 6.45 -2.00
CA ARG A 422 14.43 7.84 -1.53
C ARG A 422 13.05 8.33 -1.10
N LEU A 423 13.00 8.94 0.09
CA LEU A 423 11.81 9.58 0.65
C LEU A 423 11.84 11.09 0.39
N SER A 424 10.67 11.66 0.08
CA SER A 424 10.44 13.09 -0.02
C SER A 424 9.21 13.44 0.80
N LYS A 425 9.37 14.24 1.86
CA LYS A 425 8.31 14.51 2.86
C LYS A 425 7.63 13.21 3.33
N GLY A 426 8.43 12.21 3.69
CA GLY A 426 7.98 10.88 4.11
C GLY A 426 7.40 9.98 3.00
N ASN A 427 7.29 10.46 1.76
CA ASN A 427 6.72 9.70 0.65
C ASN A 427 7.79 9.05 -0.24
N PRO A 428 7.65 7.78 -0.64
CA PRO A 428 8.61 7.12 -1.52
C PRO A 428 8.54 7.71 -2.94
N THR A 429 9.70 7.97 -3.54
CA THR A 429 9.81 8.58 -4.89
C THR A 429 10.49 7.69 -5.92
N GLN A 430 11.43 6.83 -5.51
CA GLN A 430 12.23 5.97 -6.40
C GLN A 430 12.01 4.48 -6.09
N TYR A 431 10.78 4.01 -6.24
CA TYR A 431 10.36 2.66 -5.84
C TYR A 431 10.18 1.68 -7.02
N ARG A 432 10.65 2.03 -8.23
CA ARG A 432 10.46 1.19 -9.42
C ARG A 432 11.11 -0.19 -9.26
N SER A 433 12.31 -0.24 -8.70
CA SER A 433 13.03 -1.51 -8.46
C SER A 433 12.25 -2.42 -7.50
N VAL A 434 11.65 -1.87 -6.45
CA VAL A 434 10.79 -2.62 -5.52
C VAL A 434 9.61 -3.26 -6.26
N LEU A 435 8.86 -2.49 -7.05
CA LEU A 435 7.71 -3.01 -7.79
C LEU A 435 8.12 -4.04 -8.86
N GLN A 436 9.29 -3.87 -9.49
CA GLN A 436 9.85 -4.86 -10.44
C GLN A 436 10.25 -6.17 -9.75
N THR A 437 10.78 -6.09 -8.53
CA THR A 437 11.06 -7.29 -7.73
C THR A 437 9.76 -7.99 -7.33
N TYR A 438 8.72 -7.26 -6.90
CA TYR A 438 7.41 -7.86 -6.64
C TYR A 438 6.79 -8.51 -7.89
N ASP A 439 6.86 -7.86 -9.05
CA ASP A 439 6.47 -8.48 -10.33
C ASP A 439 7.22 -9.79 -10.57
N SER A 440 8.53 -9.78 -10.39
CA SER A 440 9.36 -10.98 -10.61
C SER A 440 9.04 -12.10 -9.64
N LEU A 441 8.86 -11.78 -8.35
CA LEU A 441 8.48 -12.76 -7.32
C LEU A 441 7.11 -13.38 -7.59
N LEU A 442 6.12 -12.56 -7.96
CA LEU A 442 4.76 -13.04 -8.20
C LEU A 442 4.63 -13.82 -9.51
N THR A 443 5.33 -13.40 -10.57
CA THR A 443 5.25 -14.02 -11.90
C THR A 443 6.32 -15.09 -12.17
N GLY A 444 7.33 -15.22 -11.29
CA GLY A 444 8.47 -16.12 -11.50
C GLY A 444 9.47 -15.63 -12.57
N LYS A 445 9.44 -14.35 -12.95
CA LYS A 445 10.44 -13.79 -13.89
C LYS A 445 11.83 -13.75 -13.26
N LYS A 446 12.84 -13.82 -14.12
CA LYS A 446 14.24 -13.71 -13.73
C LYS A 446 14.64 -12.26 -13.42
N LEU A 447 15.37 -12.09 -12.32
CA LEU A 447 16.04 -10.86 -11.94
C LEU A 447 17.49 -10.89 -12.42
N ASN A 448 18.05 -9.71 -12.64
CA ASN A 448 19.47 -9.56 -12.90
C ASN A 448 20.23 -9.52 -11.57
N SER A 449 21.07 -10.52 -11.30
CA SER A 449 21.84 -10.65 -10.06
C SER A 449 22.69 -9.41 -9.77
N LYS A 450 23.35 -8.85 -10.79
CA LYS A 450 24.18 -7.64 -10.67
C LYS A 450 23.36 -6.45 -10.18
N ASN A 451 22.12 -6.29 -10.66
CA ASN A 451 21.23 -5.21 -10.20
C ASN A 451 20.75 -5.44 -8.76
N VAL A 452 20.45 -6.68 -8.38
CA VAL A 452 20.04 -7.02 -7.00
C VAL A 452 21.19 -6.70 -6.03
N ILE A 453 22.39 -7.19 -6.33
CA ILE A 453 23.58 -6.96 -5.50
C ILE A 453 23.95 -5.48 -5.46
N LYS A 454 23.86 -4.76 -6.59
CA LYS A 454 24.05 -3.31 -6.62
C LYS A 454 23.08 -2.60 -5.66
N ASN A 455 21.80 -2.95 -5.67
CA ASN A 455 20.82 -2.34 -4.77
C ASN A 455 21.15 -2.62 -3.29
N ILE A 456 21.54 -3.85 -2.96
CA ILE A 456 22.00 -4.22 -1.60
C ILE A 456 23.23 -3.38 -1.19
N CYS A 457 24.21 -3.23 -2.09
CA CYS A 457 25.40 -2.42 -1.82
C CYS A 457 25.05 -0.93 -1.63
N GLU A 458 24.07 -0.39 -2.35
CA GLU A 458 23.57 0.97 -2.09
C GLU A 458 22.87 1.09 -0.72
N CYS A 459 22.12 0.08 -0.29
CA CYS A 459 21.56 0.01 1.06
C CYS A 459 22.67 0.00 2.14
N VAL A 460 23.73 -0.79 1.91
CA VAL A 460 24.91 -0.79 2.78
C VAL A 460 25.55 0.59 2.85
N LYS A 461 25.67 1.32 1.73
CA LYS A 461 26.19 2.71 1.75
C LYS A 461 25.30 3.65 2.55
N ILE A 462 23.98 3.47 2.51
CA ILE A 462 23.04 4.28 3.28
C ILE A 462 23.31 4.07 4.77
N ILE A 463 23.43 2.81 5.20
CA ILE A 463 23.75 2.43 6.58
C ILE A 463 25.13 2.95 6.99
N TRP A 464 26.17 2.70 6.19
CA TRP A 464 27.55 3.03 6.55
C TRP A 464 27.81 4.54 6.64
N PHE A 465 27.16 5.34 5.79
CA PHE A 465 27.36 6.79 5.75
C PHE A 465 26.23 7.58 6.44
N ASP A 466 25.39 6.91 7.24
CA ASP A 466 24.27 7.52 7.97
C ASP A 466 23.38 8.43 7.10
N LYS A 467 23.05 7.96 5.88
CA LYS A 467 22.28 8.76 4.94
C LYS A 467 20.80 8.82 5.34
N VAL A 468 20.33 10.01 5.66
CA VAL A 468 18.91 10.28 5.96
C VAL A 468 18.01 10.31 4.71
N SER A 469 16.68 10.29 4.93
CA SER A 469 15.65 10.36 3.88
C SER A 469 15.61 9.16 2.92
N TYR A 470 15.90 7.98 3.45
CA TYR A 470 15.71 6.70 2.78
C TYR A 470 14.73 5.85 3.57
N ASN A 471 14.26 4.77 2.96
CA ASN A 471 13.44 3.76 3.60
C ASN A 471 14.17 2.86 4.61
N ILE A 472 15.45 3.11 4.82
CA ILE A 472 16.33 2.38 5.73
C ILE A 472 16.82 3.41 6.72
N GLU A 473 16.51 3.19 7.99
CA GLU A 473 17.02 4.01 9.09
C GLU A 473 18.37 3.44 9.54
N PRO A 474 19.48 4.17 9.38
CA PRO A 474 20.82 3.67 9.73
C PRO A 474 20.95 3.26 11.19
N GLU A 475 20.32 4.01 12.10
CA GLU A 475 20.35 3.76 13.55
C GLU A 475 19.79 2.39 13.94
N ASP A 476 18.77 1.91 13.20
CA ASP A 476 18.13 0.62 13.44
C ASP A 476 18.83 -0.55 12.73
N ASN A 477 19.84 -0.28 11.89
CA ASN A 477 20.43 -1.27 10.99
C ASN A 477 21.94 -1.37 11.15
N ARG A 478 22.39 -2.33 11.95
CA ARG A 478 23.82 -2.69 12.02
C ARG A 478 24.27 -3.39 10.73
N LEU A 479 25.43 -2.98 10.21
CA LEU A 479 26.00 -3.47 8.96
C LEU A 479 26.06 -5.01 8.88
N GLU A 480 26.61 -5.66 9.91
CA GLU A 480 26.75 -7.12 9.93
C GLU A 480 25.41 -7.86 9.83
N PHE A 481 24.39 -7.46 10.60
CA PHE A 481 23.08 -8.11 10.56
C PHE A 481 22.35 -7.80 9.25
N PHE A 482 22.47 -6.59 8.73
CA PHE A 482 21.91 -6.23 7.43
C PHE A 482 22.49 -7.11 6.31
N THR A 483 23.82 -7.28 6.26
CA THR A 483 24.46 -8.10 5.23
C THR A 483 24.16 -9.59 5.39
N ILE A 484 24.04 -10.12 6.61
CA ILE A 484 23.56 -11.51 6.81
C ILE A 484 22.13 -11.66 6.28
N ARG A 485 21.23 -10.72 6.59
CA ARG A 485 19.86 -10.71 6.03
C ARG A 485 19.85 -10.55 4.50
N ALA A 486 20.80 -9.82 3.94
CA ALA A 486 20.95 -9.70 2.49
C ALA A 486 21.36 -11.02 1.82
N ASN A 487 22.24 -11.81 2.45
CA ASN A 487 22.56 -13.17 1.98
C ASN A 487 21.33 -14.09 2.02
N MET A 488 20.58 -14.05 3.13
CA MET A 488 19.29 -14.74 3.24
C MET A 488 18.34 -14.34 2.10
N TYR A 489 18.29 -13.04 1.78
CA TYR A 489 17.44 -12.51 0.71
C TYR A 489 17.87 -13.01 -0.68
N ILE A 490 19.17 -13.13 -0.95
CA ILE A 490 19.65 -13.76 -2.20
C ILE A 490 19.17 -15.21 -2.29
N LYS A 491 19.30 -16.00 -1.21
CA LYS A 491 18.79 -17.38 -1.16
C LYS A 491 17.29 -17.45 -1.34
N PHE A 492 16.53 -16.56 -0.73
CA PHE A 492 15.09 -16.45 -0.95
C PHE A 492 14.76 -16.25 -2.44
N LEU A 493 15.47 -15.35 -3.13
CA LEU A 493 15.27 -15.13 -4.56
C LEU A 493 15.68 -16.33 -5.43
N GLU A 494 16.70 -17.10 -5.03
CA GLU A 494 17.09 -18.35 -5.68
C GLU A 494 16.01 -19.43 -5.50
N TYR A 495 15.49 -19.63 -4.29
CA TYR A 495 14.41 -20.58 -4.01
C TYR A 495 13.10 -20.21 -4.71
N MET A 496 12.84 -18.91 -4.90
CA MET A 496 11.76 -18.43 -5.75
C MET A 496 12.00 -18.64 -7.24
N ASN A 497 13.19 -19.13 -7.62
CA ASN A 497 13.65 -19.27 -9.01
C ASN A 497 13.72 -17.93 -9.75
N CYS A 498 13.84 -16.80 -9.02
CA CYS A 498 14.01 -15.47 -9.61
C CYS A 498 15.49 -15.17 -9.91
N LEU A 499 16.42 -15.79 -9.19
CA LEU A 499 17.86 -15.77 -9.52
C LEU A 499 18.30 -17.16 -10.01
N LYS A 500 19.39 -17.21 -10.78
CA LYS A 500 20.09 -18.47 -11.06
C LYS A 500 21.13 -18.66 -9.96
N GLY A 501 21.14 -19.81 -9.30
CA GLY A 501 22.26 -20.22 -8.47
C GLY A 501 23.50 -20.41 -9.35
N GLY A 502 24.68 -20.07 -8.81
CA GLY A 502 25.96 -20.34 -9.47
C GLY A 502 26.36 -21.81 -9.37
N GLU A 503 27.46 -22.16 -10.04
CA GLU A 503 28.18 -23.40 -9.75
C GLU A 503 29.02 -23.18 -8.50
N GLY A 504 28.62 -23.83 -7.40
CA GLY A 504 29.34 -23.76 -6.13
C GLY A 504 30.71 -24.41 -6.21
N LEU A 505 31.62 -23.93 -5.37
CA LEU A 505 32.92 -24.56 -5.14
C LEU A 505 32.75 -25.94 -4.50
N ALA A 506 33.55 -26.93 -4.94
CA ALA A 506 33.72 -28.19 -4.24
C ALA A 506 34.41 -27.97 -2.87
N ILE A 507 33.69 -28.24 -1.78
CA ILE A 507 34.08 -27.85 -0.41
C ILE A 507 35.11 -28.81 0.18
N GLU A 508 35.24 -30.01 -0.38
CA GLU A 508 36.12 -31.09 0.08
C GLU A 508 37.59 -30.64 0.08
N ASP A 509 37.99 -29.90 -0.95
CA ASP A 509 39.35 -29.40 -1.14
C ASP A 509 39.65 -28.10 -0.39
N LEU A 510 38.66 -27.52 0.30
CA LEU A 510 38.83 -26.29 1.06
C LEU A 510 39.32 -26.61 2.47
N ARG A 511 40.45 -26.03 2.90
CA ARG A 511 41.08 -26.35 4.19
C ARG A 511 40.67 -25.45 5.36
N VAL A 512 39.59 -24.70 5.22
CA VAL A 512 39.07 -23.79 6.25
C VAL A 512 38.22 -24.53 7.29
N ASN A 513 37.87 -23.87 8.41
CA ASN A 513 37.05 -24.45 9.46
C ASN A 513 35.62 -24.80 9.00
N ASP A 514 34.95 -25.68 9.74
CA ASP A 514 33.63 -26.21 9.35
C ASP A 514 32.53 -25.15 9.31
N ASN A 515 32.59 -24.11 10.15
CA ASN A 515 31.59 -23.03 10.11
C ASN A 515 31.68 -22.24 8.79
N LEU A 516 32.91 -21.96 8.32
CA LEU A 516 33.14 -21.31 7.03
C LEU A 516 32.69 -22.21 5.88
N LYS A 517 33.03 -23.51 5.93
CA LYS A 517 32.56 -24.49 4.93
C LYS A 517 31.04 -24.55 4.85
N SER A 518 30.38 -24.60 6.01
CA SER A 518 28.92 -24.59 6.12
C SER A 518 28.30 -23.36 5.47
N PHE A 519 28.85 -22.17 5.76
CA PHE A 519 28.38 -20.92 5.14
C PHE A 519 28.54 -20.94 3.62
N ILE A 520 29.73 -21.27 3.12
CA ILE A 520 30.06 -21.29 1.69
C ILE A 520 29.18 -22.29 0.95
N SER A 521 28.96 -23.47 1.54
CA SER A 521 28.12 -24.53 0.98
C SER A 521 26.65 -24.12 0.88
N LYS A 522 26.06 -23.65 1.99
CA LYS A 522 24.65 -23.20 2.02
C LYS A 522 24.39 -22.02 1.10
N MET A 523 25.34 -21.08 1.04
CA MET A 523 25.25 -19.95 0.12
C MET A 523 25.58 -20.34 -1.34
N ASN A 524 26.10 -21.55 -1.56
CA ASN A 524 26.50 -22.08 -2.86
C ASN A 524 27.47 -21.13 -3.62
N TYR A 525 28.51 -20.67 -2.91
CA TYR A 525 29.46 -19.72 -3.47
C TYR A 525 30.44 -20.37 -4.45
N SER A 526 30.67 -19.71 -5.58
CA SER A 526 31.72 -20.07 -6.54
C SER A 526 33.13 -19.78 -6.00
N GLU A 527 34.18 -20.13 -6.74
CA GLU A 527 35.56 -19.87 -6.33
C GLU A 527 35.85 -18.38 -6.11
N GLU A 528 35.42 -17.50 -7.03
CA GLU A 528 35.61 -16.05 -6.95
C GLU A 528 34.86 -15.46 -5.75
N GLN A 529 33.62 -15.90 -5.53
CA GLN A 529 32.78 -15.48 -4.41
C GLN A 529 33.38 -15.94 -3.08
N THR A 530 33.88 -17.18 -3.04
CA THR A 530 34.57 -17.75 -1.87
C THR A 530 35.85 -16.99 -1.57
N ALA A 531 36.66 -16.63 -2.56
CA ALA A 531 37.86 -15.83 -2.34
C ALA A 531 37.54 -14.46 -1.70
N MET A 532 36.50 -13.77 -2.20
CA MET A 532 36.03 -12.50 -1.62
C MET A 532 35.44 -12.68 -0.22
N PHE A 533 34.67 -13.73 0.00
CA PHE A 533 34.13 -14.09 1.31
C PHE A 533 35.24 -14.35 2.33
N LEU A 534 36.24 -15.16 2.01
CA LEU A 534 37.36 -15.44 2.92
C LEU A 534 38.20 -14.18 3.19
N LEU A 535 38.40 -13.30 2.20
CA LEU A 535 39.02 -11.99 2.42
C LEU A 535 38.21 -11.14 3.41
N GLY A 536 36.89 -11.16 3.27
CA GLY A 536 35.95 -10.57 4.21
C GLY A 536 36.05 -11.12 5.63
N THR A 537 36.11 -12.46 5.77
CA THR A 537 36.27 -13.14 7.06
C THR A 537 37.53 -12.65 7.78
N LEU A 538 38.66 -12.56 7.08
CA LEU A 538 39.92 -12.04 7.64
C LEU A 538 39.79 -10.58 8.10
N ILE A 539 39.06 -9.76 7.35
CA ILE A 539 38.73 -8.37 7.74
C ILE A 539 37.87 -8.37 9.02
N GLY A 540 36.90 -9.28 9.14
CA GLY A 540 36.09 -9.47 10.34
C GLY A 540 36.92 -9.87 11.57
N GLU A 541 37.85 -10.82 11.42
CA GLU A 541 38.75 -11.25 12.50
C GLU A 541 39.64 -10.09 13.00
N ILE A 542 40.23 -9.31 12.08
CA ILE A 542 40.96 -8.07 12.43
C ILE A 542 40.02 -7.09 13.15
N GLY A 543 38.82 -6.89 12.62
CA GLY A 543 37.82 -5.99 13.18
C GLY A 543 37.40 -6.38 14.60
N ASN A 544 37.24 -7.67 14.88
CA ASN A 544 36.89 -8.18 16.21
C ASN A 544 37.98 -7.89 17.25
N VAL A 545 39.25 -8.03 16.87
CA VAL A 545 40.39 -7.64 17.74
C VAL A 545 40.41 -6.13 17.96
N GLN A 546 40.21 -5.35 16.90
CA GLN A 546 40.21 -3.90 16.98
C GLN A 546 39.06 -3.36 17.82
N TYR A 547 37.88 -3.95 17.72
CA TYR A 547 36.70 -3.59 18.52
C TYR A 547 37.01 -3.65 20.02
N LYS A 548 37.68 -4.72 20.46
CA LYS A 548 38.09 -4.90 21.87
C LYS A 548 39.15 -3.90 22.32
N LYS A 549 40.03 -3.46 21.42
CA LYS A 549 41.14 -2.55 21.73
C LYS A 549 40.79 -1.06 21.62
N ASN A 550 39.77 -0.70 20.82
CA ASN A 550 39.48 0.69 20.44
C ASN A 550 38.05 1.11 20.82
N GLU A 551 37.57 0.71 21.99
CA GLU A 551 36.25 1.12 22.53
C GLU A 551 35.09 0.91 21.54
N GLY A 552 35.09 -0.23 20.87
CA GLY A 552 34.04 -0.58 19.91
C GLY A 552 34.28 -0.14 18.45
N ASN A 553 35.39 0.55 18.16
CA ASN A 553 35.72 0.96 16.80
C ASN A 553 36.47 -0.13 16.02
N LYS A 554 36.20 -0.23 14.70
CA LYS A 554 36.85 -1.16 13.77
C LYS A 554 37.56 -0.44 12.61
N PRO A 555 38.73 0.19 12.83
CA PRO A 555 39.44 0.96 11.80
C PRO A 555 39.74 0.22 10.49
N ILE A 556 39.78 -1.12 10.49
CA ILE A 556 39.94 -1.92 9.27
C ILE A 556 38.84 -1.64 8.22
N LEU A 557 37.62 -1.30 8.64
CA LEU A 557 36.52 -1.00 7.73
C LEU A 557 36.79 0.25 6.87
N ASN A 558 37.61 1.19 7.35
CA ASN A 558 38.02 2.37 6.58
C ASN A 558 38.89 2.03 5.35
N LYS A 559 39.36 0.78 5.23
CA LYS A 559 40.06 0.28 4.04
C LYS A 559 39.11 -0.19 2.94
N LEU A 560 37.83 -0.41 3.26
CA LEU A 560 36.83 -0.81 2.28
C LEU A 560 36.33 0.40 1.49
N ASN A 561 36.23 0.22 0.17
CA ASN A 561 35.53 1.19 -0.66
C ASN A 561 34.07 0.78 -0.80
N PHE A 562 33.20 1.43 -0.02
CA PHE A 562 31.77 1.15 -0.04
C PHE A 562 31.09 1.52 -1.36
N ASN A 563 31.74 2.21 -2.30
CA ASN A 563 31.26 2.42 -3.67
C ASN A 563 31.48 1.22 -4.61
N GLY A 564 32.10 0.15 -4.13
CA GLY A 564 32.49 -1.03 -4.89
C GLY A 564 34.02 -1.18 -4.96
N ILE A 565 34.47 -2.42 -5.07
CA ILE A 565 35.88 -2.81 -5.05
C ILE A 565 36.21 -3.53 -6.37
N ASP A 566 36.92 -2.84 -7.27
CA ASP A 566 37.41 -3.43 -8.52
C ASP A 566 38.63 -4.34 -8.29
N LYS A 567 39.05 -5.04 -9.37
CA LYS A 567 40.18 -5.98 -9.36
C LYS A 567 41.44 -5.40 -8.74
N SER A 568 41.85 -4.20 -9.18
CA SER A 568 43.07 -3.56 -8.68
C SER A 568 43.00 -3.25 -7.19
N LYS A 569 41.81 -2.86 -6.70
CA LYS A 569 41.59 -2.50 -5.31
C LYS A 569 41.55 -3.71 -4.38
N PHE A 570 40.89 -4.82 -4.76
CA PHE A 570 40.91 -5.99 -3.87
C PHE A 570 42.31 -6.62 -3.78
N ILE A 571 43.10 -6.60 -4.87
CA ILE A 571 44.50 -7.07 -4.84
C ILE A 571 45.31 -6.24 -3.82
N ARG A 572 45.14 -4.91 -3.84
CA ARG A 572 45.78 -4.03 -2.86
C ARG A 572 45.25 -4.29 -1.44
N LEU A 573 43.94 -4.46 -1.29
CA LEU A 573 43.30 -4.76 -0.01
C LEU A 573 43.86 -6.04 0.61
N THR A 574 44.13 -7.08 -0.19
CA THR A 574 44.77 -8.32 0.28
C THR A 574 46.11 -8.06 0.96
N LYS A 575 46.94 -7.15 0.43
CA LYS A 575 48.22 -6.76 1.05
C LYS A 575 48.00 -6.00 2.36
N ASP A 576 47.06 -5.06 2.36
CA ASP A 576 46.69 -4.30 3.56
C ASP A 576 46.18 -5.24 4.68
N VAL A 577 45.35 -6.24 4.33
CA VAL A 577 44.82 -7.25 5.26
C VAL A 577 45.96 -8.11 5.83
N PHE A 578 46.88 -8.59 4.99
CA PHE A 578 48.02 -9.38 5.47
C PHE A 578 48.88 -8.60 6.48
N ASN A 579 49.17 -7.34 6.18
CA ASN A 579 49.92 -6.46 7.08
C ASN A 579 49.18 -6.22 8.39
N LYS A 580 47.84 -6.08 8.34
CA LYS A 580 47.01 -5.90 9.54
C LYS A 580 46.91 -7.17 10.39
N LEU A 581 46.87 -8.36 9.80
CA LEU A 581 46.96 -9.62 10.56
C LEU A 581 48.26 -9.70 11.37
N ASN A 582 49.38 -9.24 10.80
CA ASN A 582 50.67 -9.16 11.50
C ASN A 582 50.63 -8.08 12.61
N GLN A 583 50.14 -6.89 12.30
CA GLN A 583 50.05 -5.78 13.26
C GLN A 583 49.21 -6.15 14.49
N GLU A 584 48.07 -6.82 14.27
CA GLU A 584 47.19 -7.26 15.35
C GLU A 584 47.66 -8.57 16.03
N LYS A 585 48.74 -9.18 15.54
CA LYS A 585 49.34 -10.44 16.04
C LYS A 585 48.40 -11.65 15.97
N ILE A 586 47.57 -11.73 14.94
CA ILE A 586 46.61 -12.83 14.72
C ILE A 586 46.84 -13.63 13.44
N ARG A 587 47.96 -13.39 12.73
CA ARG A 587 48.27 -14.09 11.48
C ARG A 587 48.35 -15.60 11.65
N THR A 588 49.00 -16.09 12.71
CA THR A 588 49.18 -17.52 12.97
C THR A 588 47.85 -18.29 13.05
N PHE A 589 46.80 -17.67 13.59
CA PHE A 589 45.47 -18.27 13.67
C PHE A 589 44.70 -18.24 12.34
N ASN A 590 45.11 -17.37 11.41
CA ASN A 590 44.40 -17.08 10.17
C ASN A 590 45.17 -17.50 8.92
N GLU A 591 46.32 -18.16 9.08
CA GLU A 591 47.24 -18.48 7.99
C GLU A 591 46.61 -19.39 6.94
N VAL A 592 45.87 -20.42 7.39
CA VAL A 592 45.15 -21.34 6.49
C VAL A 592 44.06 -20.61 5.71
N THR A 593 43.26 -19.79 6.37
CA THR A 593 42.21 -18.98 5.72
C THR A 593 42.80 -18.01 4.71
N PHE A 594 43.91 -17.35 5.04
CA PHE A 594 44.62 -16.45 4.13
C PHE A 594 45.19 -17.21 2.92
N PHE A 595 45.79 -18.38 3.15
CA PHE A 595 46.31 -19.22 2.08
C PHE A 595 45.21 -19.65 1.10
N GLU A 596 44.09 -20.17 1.60
CA GLU A 596 42.96 -20.61 0.76
C GLU A 596 42.34 -19.46 -0.02
N MET A 597 42.16 -18.30 0.63
CA MET A 597 41.73 -17.07 -0.03
C MET A 597 42.66 -16.69 -1.19
N LYS A 598 43.97 -16.69 -0.96
CA LYS A 598 44.96 -16.33 -1.97
C LYS A 598 45.03 -17.35 -3.11
N ARG A 599 44.95 -18.65 -2.78
CA ARG A 599 44.91 -19.76 -3.75
C ARG A 599 43.75 -19.59 -4.74
N LEU A 600 42.53 -19.41 -4.22
CA LEU A 600 41.33 -19.23 -5.03
C LEU A 600 41.38 -17.93 -5.84
N MET A 601 41.86 -16.85 -5.23
CA MET A 601 42.04 -15.56 -5.90
C MET A 601 43.00 -15.67 -7.09
N ASP A 602 44.20 -16.23 -6.88
CA ASP A 602 45.24 -16.33 -7.90
C ASP A 602 44.86 -17.25 -9.04
N LYS A 603 44.17 -18.36 -8.73
CA LYS A 603 43.64 -19.28 -9.73
C LYS A 603 42.70 -18.59 -10.72
N ASN A 604 41.88 -17.65 -10.24
CA ASN A 604 40.82 -17.00 -11.02
C ASN A 604 41.18 -15.57 -11.46
N ILE A 605 42.37 -15.06 -11.11
CA ILE A 605 42.64 -13.62 -11.20
C ILE A 605 42.58 -13.09 -12.64
N GLU A 606 43.04 -13.87 -13.62
CA GLU A 606 43.07 -13.46 -15.03
C GLU A 606 41.68 -13.46 -15.67
N THR A 607 40.79 -14.35 -15.24
CA THR A 607 39.42 -14.51 -15.77
C THR A 607 38.34 -13.93 -14.86
N TRP A 608 38.72 -13.06 -13.92
CA TRP A 608 37.85 -12.57 -12.85
C TRP A 608 36.53 -11.99 -13.39
N SER A 609 35.40 -12.60 -13.01
CA SER A 609 34.09 -12.30 -13.58
C SER A 609 33.21 -11.37 -12.72
N LEU A 610 33.44 -11.35 -11.40
CA LEU A 610 32.68 -10.51 -10.47
C LEU A 610 32.92 -9.01 -10.70
N ASN A 611 31.84 -8.24 -10.76
CA ASN A 611 31.93 -6.78 -10.83
C ASN A 611 32.29 -6.14 -9.48
N LYS A 612 32.52 -4.82 -9.46
CA LYS A 612 32.97 -4.11 -8.25
C LYS A 612 31.96 -4.16 -7.10
N GLU A 613 30.66 -4.18 -7.38
CA GLU A 613 29.60 -4.30 -6.37
C GLU A 613 29.53 -5.73 -5.82
N GLU A 614 29.69 -6.75 -6.68
CA GLU A 614 29.74 -8.16 -6.31
C GLU A 614 30.94 -8.45 -5.40
N ASN A 615 32.14 -7.99 -5.77
CA ASN A 615 33.33 -8.13 -4.93
C ASN A 615 33.10 -7.53 -3.53
N LEU A 616 32.54 -6.31 -3.47
CA LEU A 616 32.23 -5.66 -2.19
C LEU A 616 31.21 -6.48 -1.39
N PHE A 617 30.12 -6.94 -2.02
CA PHE A 617 29.09 -7.70 -1.35
C PHE A 617 29.65 -8.97 -0.70
N TYR A 618 30.41 -9.78 -1.42
CA TYR A 618 30.96 -11.02 -0.86
C TYR A 618 32.02 -10.76 0.22
N ILE A 619 32.83 -9.70 0.09
CA ILE A 619 33.72 -9.25 1.19
C ILE A 619 32.89 -8.89 2.43
N LEU A 620 31.79 -8.14 2.27
CA LEU A 620 30.92 -7.78 3.39
C LEU A 620 30.23 -9.01 3.99
N SER A 621 29.86 -10.00 3.18
CA SER A 621 29.30 -11.27 3.66
C SER A 621 30.27 -11.99 4.61
N GLY A 622 31.55 -12.07 4.24
CA GLY A 622 32.60 -12.65 5.09
C GLY A 622 32.83 -11.87 6.37
N TYR A 623 32.94 -10.54 6.27
CA TYR A 623 33.09 -9.66 7.43
C TYR A 623 31.93 -9.84 8.42
N SER A 624 30.71 -9.89 7.89
CA SER A 624 29.49 -9.99 8.68
C SER A 624 29.36 -11.34 9.36
N PHE A 625 29.72 -12.42 8.66
CA PHE A 625 29.79 -13.76 9.25
C PHE A 625 30.77 -13.81 10.43
N ALA A 626 32.02 -13.39 10.22
CA ALA A 626 33.07 -13.42 11.24
C ALA A 626 32.77 -12.48 12.43
N THR A 627 32.01 -11.40 12.20
CA THR A 627 31.57 -10.49 13.26
C THR A 627 30.37 -11.05 14.05
N THR A 628 29.37 -11.59 13.35
CA THR A 628 28.10 -12.03 13.96
C THR A 628 28.28 -13.29 14.80
N LEU A 629 29.11 -14.23 14.32
CA LEU A 629 29.34 -15.51 14.99
C LEU A 629 29.80 -15.35 16.47
N PRO A 630 30.82 -14.54 16.81
CA PRO A 630 31.21 -14.34 18.20
C PRO A 630 30.17 -13.54 19.00
N MET A 631 29.44 -12.60 18.37
CA MET A 631 28.40 -11.83 19.06
C MET A 631 27.30 -12.75 19.60
N LEU A 632 26.86 -13.75 18.81
CA LEU A 632 25.85 -14.72 19.24
C LEU A 632 26.40 -15.83 20.16
N LYS A 633 27.73 -15.98 20.25
CA LYS A 633 28.38 -16.89 21.21
C LYS A 633 28.62 -16.23 22.58
N GLY A 634 28.63 -14.89 22.63
CA GLY A 634 28.87 -14.09 23.83
C GLY A 634 27.76 -14.12 24.89
N ASP A 635 26.54 -14.56 24.55
CA ASP A 635 25.38 -14.67 25.46
C ASP A 635 25.50 -15.84 26.48
N LYS A 636 26.71 -16.19 26.91
CA LYS A 636 26.95 -17.22 27.93
C LYS A 636 27.52 -16.70 29.26
N ASN A 637 27.58 -15.39 29.48
CA ASN A 637 27.91 -14.81 30.78
C ASN A 637 27.10 -13.53 31.04
N GLU A 638 25.89 -13.72 31.57
CA GLU A 638 25.35 -12.91 32.67
C GLU A 638 25.07 -13.85 33.84
#